data_AF-A0A1W9R1S6-F1
#
_entry.id   AF-A0A1W9R1S6-F1
#
_cell.length_a   1.000
_cell.length_b   1.000
_cell.length_c   1.000
_cell.angle_alpha   90.00
_cell.angle_beta   90.00
_cell.angle_gamma   90.00
#
_symmetry.space_group_name_H-M   'P 1'
#
loop_
_entity.id
_entity.type
_entity.pdbx_description
1 polymer ?
#
loop_
_entity_poly.entity_id
_entity_poly.type
_entity_poly.pdbx_seq_one_letter_code
_entity_poly.pdbx_strand_id
1 'polypeptide(L)'
;MITKLLSVFILSLLTISGITQKVNIEDAQKVAVNFFYERVSQYDLVKYEDVKISESYTIKSEENIIYYVFNINHTGYVLVSGTKSSVPVPAYSLKSSYSEVNQPPQFKAWVKQYYDQINYAIEKQIAPLSETISEWDHLLNSNPKELKSLKYEKEVSPMLLSTWNQGNYYNQMCPDDPQGPGGHCVTGCVATAMGQLCYYFRWPDNGVGSYSYQHPVYGTISANFGETQYMWNEMSNSVFAPNPAVAELIYHLGVSVDMDYGPLGSGMWNHKAAYSLRTFFKYAPETEYLYRDSTNLTWDSVIISHLDQSIPMYYAGWSVPNVYGHAFIVDGYQTGGYFHFNWGWGGSNDGYFYLNELNPGGSNFNLAQELVINCYPDTLSYAYPYYCSETDTLTALSGTIDDGSCPRNDYLNNSNCSWLIDPQTVEDSVSNIILEFDRFETESGNDIVTVYDGETTNSPVLGQFSGNVIPGDITSSGNKVLIIFNSNETVVAPGWFISYKSVIPVWCSGMTVLTEPSDTFSDGSGLFYYQNGSTCMWNIQPPGVSQLTLNFLDFDTEADKDIVKIYDAGSSQLLATYSGTYEPGNLPGPITSPSGKMMVTFASNNTITKQGWTAYYSTEVGIGNSPGSTDKVQIYPNPVEDLITINLSFDKTQTIETIISDLKGQIFFSEKFENYSGYQNKKIDLSDLRQGVYFIRVAGEKSNYIQKIIKIEK
;
A
#
# COMPACT_ATOMS: atom_id res chain seq x y z
N MET A 1 66.87 -42.03 35.27
CA MET A 1 67.82 -41.45 34.31
C MET A 1 67.43 -42.02 32.94
N ILE A 2 67.03 -41.22 31.93
CA ILE A 2 67.85 -40.25 31.14
C ILE A 2 68.88 -41.02 30.28
N THR A 3 68.96 -40.94 28.93
CA THR A 3 68.17 -40.22 27.89
C THR A 3 68.39 -40.81 26.49
N LYS A 4 67.35 -40.74 25.65
CA LYS A 4 67.25 -40.23 24.25
C LYS A 4 68.45 -40.16 23.26
N LEU A 5 68.16 -40.67 22.03
CA LEU A 5 68.26 -40.08 20.66
C LEU A 5 69.62 -39.56 20.12
N LEU A 6 69.93 -39.57 18.81
CA LEU A 6 69.14 -39.02 17.67
C LEU A 6 69.60 -39.56 16.30
N SER A 7 68.73 -39.50 15.29
CA SER A 7 69.03 -39.79 13.87
C SER A 7 68.60 -38.62 12.98
N VAL A 8 69.35 -38.36 11.90
CA VAL A 8 69.12 -37.21 10.99
C VAL A 8 68.09 -37.56 9.92
N PHE A 9 67.12 -36.66 9.69
CA PHE A 9 66.29 -36.64 8.49
C PHE A 9 66.30 -35.22 7.91
N ILE A 10 66.49 -35.10 6.60
CA ILE A 10 66.53 -33.82 5.88
C ILE A 10 65.10 -33.45 5.49
N LEU A 11 64.62 -32.29 5.95
CA LEU A 11 63.32 -31.75 5.60
C LEU A 11 63.48 -30.70 4.49
N SER A 12 62.87 -30.93 3.33
CA SER A 12 62.78 -29.92 2.27
C SER A 12 61.76 -28.85 2.65
N LEU A 13 62.24 -27.65 2.98
CA LEU A 13 61.41 -26.46 3.15
C LEU A 13 60.84 -26.01 1.80
N LEU A 14 59.66 -26.50 1.45
CA LEU A 14 58.75 -25.80 0.55
C LEU A 14 58.15 -24.64 1.35
N THR A 15 58.63 -23.42 1.08
CA THR A 15 57.99 -22.20 1.56
C THR A 15 56.67 -22.02 0.82
N ILE A 16 55.58 -22.50 1.41
CA ILE A 16 54.23 -22.08 1.02
C ILE A 16 54.16 -20.58 1.31
N SER A 17 54.22 -19.77 0.27
CA SER A 17 53.93 -18.35 0.34
C SER A 17 52.49 -18.20 0.84
N GLY A 18 52.33 -17.73 2.07
CA GLY A 18 51.03 -17.64 2.72
C GLY A 18 50.10 -16.72 1.94
N ILE A 19 49.11 -17.30 1.27
CA ILE A 19 47.96 -16.56 0.74
C ILE A 19 47.31 -15.90 1.95
N THR A 20 47.23 -14.56 1.95
CA THR A 20 46.58 -13.83 3.04
C THR A 20 45.09 -14.13 2.98
N GLN A 21 44.60 -14.96 3.91
CA GLN A 21 43.18 -15.32 3.96
C GLN A 21 42.29 -14.09 4.23
N LYS A 22 42.80 -13.05 4.91
CA LYS A 22 42.06 -11.81 5.14
C LYS A 22 41.84 -11.02 3.84
N VAL A 23 40.61 -10.57 3.63
CA VAL A 23 40.19 -9.70 2.52
C VAL A 23 40.28 -8.24 2.97
N ASN A 24 40.85 -7.37 2.13
CA ASN A 24 40.90 -5.94 2.37
C ASN A 24 39.68 -5.24 1.73
N ILE A 25 39.41 -3.98 2.08
CA ILE A 25 38.21 -3.29 1.57
C ILE A 25 38.26 -3.01 0.06
N GLU A 26 39.44 -2.78 -0.52
CA GLU A 26 39.60 -2.50 -1.96
C GLU A 26 39.33 -3.78 -2.80
N ASP A 27 39.87 -4.93 -2.35
CA ASP A 27 39.54 -6.27 -2.88
C ASP A 27 38.02 -6.51 -2.79
N ALA A 28 37.41 -6.24 -1.62
CA ALA A 28 35.99 -6.48 -1.40
C ALA A 28 35.08 -5.58 -2.24
N GLN A 29 35.43 -4.30 -2.40
CA GLN A 29 34.72 -3.36 -3.28
C GLN A 29 34.79 -3.82 -4.75
N LYS A 30 35.95 -4.29 -5.21
CA LYS A 30 36.13 -4.81 -6.56
C LYS A 30 35.28 -6.05 -6.81
N VAL A 31 35.29 -7.00 -5.86
CA VAL A 31 34.44 -8.20 -5.90
C VAL A 31 32.96 -7.83 -5.93
N ALA A 32 32.51 -6.89 -5.10
CA ALA A 32 31.12 -6.45 -5.07
C ALA A 32 30.65 -5.89 -6.42
N VAL A 33 31.43 -4.98 -7.03
CA VAL A 33 31.09 -4.36 -8.32
C VAL A 33 31.12 -5.39 -9.46
N ASN A 34 32.14 -6.24 -9.51
CA ASN A 34 32.26 -7.27 -10.55
C ASN A 34 31.12 -8.29 -10.47
N PHE A 35 30.84 -8.81 -9.26
CA PHE A 35 29.75 -9.77 -9.05
C PHE A 35 28.38 -9.15 -9.35
N PHE A 36 28.10 -7.93 -8.87
CA PHE A 36 26.83 -7.26 -9.14
C PHE A 36 26.63 -7.04 -10.65
N TYR A 37 27.68 -6.61 -11.36
CA TYR A 37 27.65 -6.44 -12.81
C TYR A 37 27.35 -7.75 -13.55
N GLU A 38 27.96 -8.87 -13.16
CA GLU A 38 27.69 -10.18 -13.77
C GLU A 38 26.25 -10.65 -13.60
N ARG A 39 25.66 -10.42 -12.42
CA ARG A 39 24.27 -10.80 -12.11
C ARG A 39 23.26 -9.87 -12.79
N VAL A 40 23.42 -8.54 -12.68
CA VAL A 40 22.47 -7.60 -13.31
C VAL A 40 22.49 -7.69 -14.84
N SER A 41 23.64 -7.99 -15.45
CA SER A 41 23.80 -8.18 -16.91
C SER A 41 23.20 -9.48 -17.45
N GLN A 42 22.54 -10.29 -16.61
CA GLN A 42 21.69 -11.40 -17.05
C GLN A 42 20.31 -10.88 -17.52
N TYR A 43 19.78 -9.89 -16.79
CA TYR A 43 18.44 -9.33 -16.97
C TYR A 43 18.45 -8.04 -17.80
N ASP A 44 19.34 -7.11 -17.46
CA ASP A 44 19.33 -5.74 -17.99
C ASP A 44 20.59 -5.40 -18.81
N LEU A 45 20.44 -4.47 -19.76
CA LEU A 45 21.56 -3.91 -20.52
C LEU A 45 22.27 -2.79 -19.73
N VAL A 46 22.96 -3.17 -18.66
CA VAL A 46 23.73 -2.26 -17.79
C VAL A 46 25.17 -2.09 -18.30
N LYS A 47 25.74 -0.89 -18.18
CA LYS A 47 27.19 -0.68 -18.40
C LYS A 47 27.93 -0.79 -17.08
N TYR A 48 29.12 -1.38 -17.11
CA TYR A 48 29.99 -1.50 -15.93
C TYR A 48 30.27 -0.15 -15.24
N GLU A 49 30.43 0.93 -16.00
CA GLU A 49 30.66 2.29 -15.49
C GLU A 49 29.48 2.88 -14.71
N ASP A 50 28.27 2.31 -14.86
CA ASP A 50 27.05 2.71 -14.17
C ASP A 50 26.84 1.92 -12.87
N VAL A 51 27.64 0.88 -12.58
CA VAL A 51 27.58 0.08 -11.33
C VAL A 51 28.46 0.74 -10.27
N LYS A 52 27.86 1.43 -9.30
CA LYS A 52 28.57 2.21 -8.28
C LYS A 52 28.12 1.87 -6.88
N ILE A 53 29.10 1.76 -5.97
CA ILE A 53 28.85 1.66 -4.54
C ILE A 53 28.32 3.00 -4.04
N SER A 54 27.11 3.02 -3.50
CA SER A 54 26.51 4.19 -2.86
C SER A 54 26.87 4.29 -1.39
N GLU A 55 26.86 3.16 -0.67
CA GLU A 55 27.14 3.08 0.77
C GLU A 55 27.90 1.79 1.11
N SER A 56 28.63 1.78 2.23
CA SER A 56 29.44 0.63 2.65
C SER A 56 29.43 0.43 4.17
N TYR A 57 29.20 -0.81 4.59
CA TYR A 57 29.20 -1.25 6.00
C TYR A 57 30.30 -2.29 6.21
N THR A 58 30.85 -2.37 7.42
CA THR A 58 31.91 -3.35 7.78
C THR A 58 31.57 -4.03 9.08
N ILE A 59 31.14 -5.29 9.01
CA ILE A 59 30.72 -6.08 10.16
C ILE A 59 31.91 -6.85 10.72
N LYS A 60 32.09 -6.81 12.04
CA LYS A 60 33.28 -7.29 12.74
C LYS A 60 32.93 -8.15 13.96
N SER A 61 33.77 -9.13 14.24
CA SER A 61 33.83 -9.88 15.50
C SER A 61 35.16 -9.53 16.17
N GLU A 62 35.10 -8.80 17.28
CA GLU A 62 36.28 -8.26 17.97
C GLU A 62 37.20 -7.45 17.01
N GLU A 63 38.38 -7.98 16.67
CA GLU A 63 39.32 -7.39 15.70
C GLU A 63 39.21 -7.97 14.27
N ASN A 64 38.44 -9.03 14.06
CA ASN A 64 38.29 -9.70 12.77
C ASN A 64 37.12 -9.09 11.97
N ILE A 65 37.37 -8.81 10.68
CA ILE A 65 36.32 -8.42 9.74
C ILE A 65 35.65 -9.70 9.24
N ILE A 66 34.34 -9.79 9.39
CA ILE A 66 33.56 -11.00 9.07
C ILE A 66 32.95 -10.88 7.69
N TYR A 67 32.33 -9.73 7.37
CA TYR A 67 31.95 -9.38 6.01
C TYR A 67 31.81 -7.86 5.84
N TYR A 68 31.89 -7.43 4.60
CA TYR A 68 31.53 -6.10 4.14
C TYR A 68 30.13 -6.16 3.52
N VAL A 69 29.37 -5.08 3.57
CA VAL A 69 28.13 -4.94 2.79
C VAL A 69 28.21 -3.65 1.99
N PHE A 70 27.94 -3.72 0.69
CA PHE A 70 27.99 -2.57 -0.21
C PHE A 70 26.61 -2.38 -0.84
N ASN A 71 25.99 -1.22 -0.63
CA ASN A 71 24.81 -0.82 -1.40
C ASN A 71 25.28 -0.37 -2.79
N ILE A 72 24.59 -0.83 -3.83
CA ILE A 72 24.91 -0.55 -5.23
C ILE A 72 23.75 0.23 -5.84
N ASN A 73 24.05 1.37 -6.47
CA ASN A 73 23.10 2.21 -7.20
C ASN A 73 21.83 2.63 -6.42
N HIS A 74 21.85 2.55 -5.08
CA HIS A 74 20.69 2.68 -4.18
C HIS A 74 19.56 1.64 -4.36
N THR A 75 19.69 0.68 -5.30
CA THR A 75 18.66 -0.33 -5.59
C THR A 75 19.08 -1.76 -5.24
N GLY A 76 20.36 -2.02 -4.99
CA GLY A 76 20.87 -3.35 -4.66
C GLY A 76 21.84 -3.35 -3.49
N TYR A 77 22.21 -4.54 -3.01
CA TYR A 77 23.33 -4.73 -2.09
C TYR A 77 24.13 -6.00 -2.40
N VAL A 78 25.40 -6.03 -2.01
CA VAL A 78 26.26 -7.22 -2.04
C VAL A 78 26.95 -7.39 -0.69
N LEU A 79 26.80 -8.57 -0.08
CA LEU A 79 27.53 -8.97 1.12
C LEU A 79 28.77 -9.75 0.69
N VAL A 80 29.96 -9.24 1.00
CA VAL A 80 31.26 -9.83 0.61
C VAL A 80 32.01 -10.34 1.84
N SER A 81 32.47 -11.59 1.81
CA SER A 81 33.17 -12.20 2.96
C SER A 81 34.49 -11.49 3.29
N GLY A 82 34.79 -11.39 4.59
CA GLY A 82 36.07 -10.90 5.11
C GLY A 82 37.22 -11.90 4.98
N THR A 83 36.96 -13.13 4.52
CA THR A 83 37.97 -14.18 4.32
C THR A 83 37.88 -14.86 2.96
N LYS A 84 39.04 -15.13 2.35
CA LYS A 84 39.19 -15.94 1.13
C LYS A 84 38.92 -17.43 1.39
N SER A 85 38.77 -17.84 2.65
CA SER A 85 38.43 -19.20 3.07
C SER A 85 36.95 -19.58 2.94
N SER A 86 36.06 -18.65 2.59
CA SER A 86 34.64 -18.90 2.28
C SER A 86 34.30 -18.36 0.89
N VAL A 87 33.09 -18.67 0.40
CA VAL A 87 32.53 -18.07 -0.82
C VAL A 87 32.69 -16.54 -0.82
N PRO A 88 33.00 -15.89 -1.97
CA PRO A 88 33.21 -14.45 -2.01
C PRO A 88 31.98 -13.65 -1.61
N VAL A 89 30.79 -14.05 -2.08
CA VAL A 89 29.53 -13.34 -1.88
C VAL A 89 28.48 -14.25 -1.25
N PRO A 90 28.34 -14.35 0.08
CA PRO A 90 27.32 -15.21 0.69
C PRO A 90 25.86 -14.79 0.40
N ALA A 91 25.61 -13.51 0.14
CA ALA A 91 24.28 -12.99 -0.17
C ALA A 91 24.32 -11.67 -0.96
N TYR A 92 23.29 -11.40 -1.75
CA TYR A 92 23.14 -10.16 -2.49
C TYR A 92 21.68 -9.89 -2.89
N SER A 93 21.35 -8.67 -3.31
CA SER A 93 20.08 -8.33 -3.93
C SER A 93 20.27 -7.34 -5.07
N LEU A 94 19.46 -7.48 -6.12
CA LEU A 94 19.42 -6.56 -7.26
C LEU A 94 18.35 -5.45 -7.11
N LYS A 95 17.37 -5.67 -6.23
CA LYS A 95 16.16 -4.82 -6.07
C LYS A 95 15.96 -4.25 -4.65
N SER A 96 16.69 -4.75 -3.65
CA SER A 96 16.65 -4.26 -2.26
C SER A 96 17.99 -3.66 -1.85
N SER A 97 17.97 -2.59 -1.05
CA SER A 97 19.14 -2.01 -0.38
C SER A 97 19.35 -2.61 1.02
N TYR A 98 20.58 -2.63 1.53
CA TYR A 98 20.88 -2.98 2.92
C TYR A 98 20.84 -1.75 3.84
N SER A 99 20.36 -1.94 5.06
CA SER A 99 20.41 -0.96 6.17
C SER A 99 20.74 -1.73 7.45
N GLU A 100 21.54 -1.16 8.36
CA GLU A 100 21.75 -1.76 9.71
C GLU A 100 20.52 -1.61 10.63
N VAL A 101 19.59 -0.72 10.28
CA VAL A 101 18.38 -0.41 11.05
C VAL A 101 17.17 -1.11 10.41
N ASN A 102 16.27 -1.65 11.25
CA ASN A 102 14.97 -2.23 10.86
C ASN A 102 14.96 -3.41 9.86
N GLN A 103 16.04 -4.20 9.77
CA GLN A 103 16.07 -5.44 8.95
C GLN A 103 15.15 -6.55 9.52
N PRO A 104 14.57 -7.44 8.69
CA PRO A 104 14.65 -8.90 8.87
C PRO A 104 14.80 -9.55 10.26
N PRO A 105 13.83 -10.13 11.01
CA PRO A 105 14.20 -11.09 12.05
C PRO A 105 14.71 -12.37 11.37
N GLN A 106 14.04 -12.81 10.29
CA GLN A 106 14.44 -13.94 9.47
C GLN A 106 15.81 -13.68 8.80
N PHE A 107 15.98 -12.56 8.11
CA PHE A 107 17.26 -12.17 7.51
C PHE A 107 18.38 -12.00 8.56
N LYS A 108 18.13 -11.36 9.72
CA LYS A 108 19.13 -11.27 10.80
C LYS A 108 19.57 -12.65 11.28
N ALA A 109 18.64 -13.56 11.52
CA ALA A 109 18.95 -14.93 11.90
C ALA A 109 19.77 -15.63 10.81
N TRP A 110 19.43 -15.41 9.54
CA TRP A 110 20.14 -15.97 8.39
C TRP A 110 21.58 -15.45 8.28
N VAL A 111 21.79 -14.13 8.22
CA VAL A 111 23.15 -13.55 8.13
C VAL A 111 23.97 -13.78 9.41
N LYS A 112 23.33 -14.06 10.55
CA LYS A 112 24.00 -14.52 11.76
C LYS A 112 24.59 -15.93 11.60
N GLN A 113 23.94 -16.83 10.85
CA GLN A 113 24.55 -18.13 10.50
C GLN A 113 25.80 -17.96 9.64
N TYR A 114 25.79 -17.02 8.68
CA TYR A 114 26.98 -16.68 7.90
C TYR A 114 28.07 -16.02 8.75
N TYR A 115 27.69 -15.13 9.67
CA TYR A 115 28.62 -14.52 10.61
C TYR A 115 29.36 -15.58 11.43
N ASP A 116 28.63 -16.54 12.00
CA ASP A 116 29.20 -17.60 12.84
C ASP A 116 30.11 -18.54 12.02
N GLN A 117 29.69 -18.91 10.80
CA GLN A 117 30.48 -19.73 9.88
C GLN A 117 31.79 -19.05 9.45
N ILE A 118 31.75 -17.77 9.08
CA ILE A 118 32.93 -17.02 8.63
C ILE A 118 33.86 -16.73 9.81
N ASN A 119 33.32 -16.37 10.99
CA ASN A 119 34.12 -16.18 12.19
C ASN A 119 34.83 -17.49 12.59
N TYR A 120 34.15 -18.63 12.54
CA TYR A 120 34.76 -19.95 12.74
C TYR A 120 35.88 -20.24 11.70
N ALA A 121 35.64 -19.92 10.43
CA ALA A 121 36.64 -20.10 9.36
C ALA A 121 37.93 -19.31 9.64
N ILE A 122 37.80 -18.05 10.10
CA ILE A 122 38.90 -17.16 10.45
C ILE A 122 39.61 -17.66 11.72
N GLU A 123 38.89 -17.99 12.78
CA GLU A 123 39.46 -18.48 14.04
C GLU A 123 40.23 -19.81 13.89
N LYS A 124 39.73 -20.73 13.06
CA LYS A 124 40.36 -22.03 12.82
C LYS A 124 41.36 -22.03 11.65
N GLN A 125 41.54 -20.88 10.98
CA GLN A 125 42.42 -20.73 9.81
C GLN A 125 42.16 -21.78 8.72
N ILE A 126 40.89 -22.11 8.47
CA ILE A 126 40.52 -23.18 7.54
C ILE A 126 41.06 -22.83 6.14
N ALA A 127 41.66 -23.81 5.47
CA ALA A 127 42.18 -23.63 4.13
C ALA A 127 41.03 -23.49 3.12
N PRO A 128 41.08 -22.51 2.20
CA PRO A 128 40.08 -22.38 1.14
C PRO A 128 40.03 -23.62 0.24
N LEU A 129 38.82 -23.97 -0.22
CA LEU A 129 38.65 -24.96 -1.29
C LEU A 129 39.16 -24.41 -2.63
N SER A 130 39.60 -25.30 -3.53
CA SER A 130 40.08 -24.92 -4.86
C SER A 130 39.03 -24.18 -5.69
N GLU A 131 37.76 -24.53 -5.53
CA GLU A 131 36.61 -23.87 -6.18
C GLU A 131 36.44 -22.44 -5.66
N THR A 132 36.48 -22.27 -4.33
CA THR A 132 36.45 -20.96 -3.67
C THR A 132 37.61 -20.06 -4.11
N ILE A 133 38.84 -20.58 -4.21
CA ILE A 133 39.98 -19.81 -4.74
C ILE A 133 39.71 -19.36 -6.18
N SER A 134 39.20 -20.27 -7.03
CA SER A 134 38.89 -19.95 -8.43
C SER A 134 37.83 -18.86 -8.58
N GLU A 135 36.83 -18.83 -7.70
CA GLU A 135 35.78 -17.80 -7.68
C GLU A 135 36.33 -16.45 -7.22
N TRP A 136 37.14 -16.44 -6.15
CA TRP A 136 37.86 -15.23 -5.70
C TRP A 136 38.79 -14.68 -6.80
N ASP A 137 39.57 -15.55 -7.45
CA ASP A 137 40.50 -15.13 -8.50
C ASP A 137 39.77 -14.65 -9.76
N HIS A 138 38.61 -15.24 -10.09
CA HIS A 138 37.75 -14.76 -11.17
C HIS A 138 37.24 -13.34 -10.87
N LEU A 139 36.62 -13.12 -9.70
CA LEU A 139 36.04 -11.82 -9.34
C LEU A 139 37.12 -10.76 -9.05
N LEU A 140 38.33 -11.13 -8.64
CA LEU A 140 39.43 -10.18 -8.40
C LEU A 140 40.24 -9.86 -9.65
N ASN A 141 40.48 -10.81 -10.56
CA ASN A 141 41.47 -10.64 -11.63
C ASN A 141 40.88 -10.50 -13.04
N SER A 142 39.62 -10.88 -13.27
CA SER A 142 39.00 -10.76 -14.60
C SER A 142 38.87 -9.29 -15.02
N ASN A 143 39.07 -9.02 -16.30
CA ASN A 143 38.72 -7.74 -16.90
C ASN A 143 37.19 -7.58 -16.91
N PRO A 144 36.60 -6.40 -16.65
CA PRO A 144 35.17 -6.15 -16.85
C PRO A 144 34.60 -6.54 -18.23
N LYS A 145 35.45 -6.64 -19.26
CA LYS A 145 35.09 -7.14 -20.60
C LYS A 145 35.14 -8.66 -20.77
N GLU A 146 35.72 -9.36 -19.80
CA GLU A 146 35.87 -10.83 -19.74
C GLU A 146 34.87 -11.47 -18.76
N LEU A 147 34.32 -10.68 -17.82
CA LEU A 147 33.11 -11.01 -17.07
C LEU A 147 31.99 -11.32 -18.08
N LYS A 148 31.47 -12.55 -18.06
CA LYS A 148 30.46 -13.02 -19.02
C LYS A 148 29.11 -13.17 -18.33
N SER A 149 28.06 -12.67 -18.98
CA SER A 149 26.69 -13.01 -18.62
C SER A 149 26.50 -14.53 -18.65
N LEU A 150 26.07 -15.13 -17.53
CA LEU A 150 25.82 -16.57 -17.37
C LEU A 150 24.53 -17.05 -18.06
N LYS A 151 24.09 -16.36 -19.13
CA LYS A 151 22.78 -16.46 -19.81
C LYS A 151 22.38 -17.84 -20.38
N TYR A 152 23.20 -18.87 -20.17
CA TYR A 152 23.00 -20.23 -20.69
C TYR A 152 22.90 -21.28 -19.58
N GLU A 153 22.96 -20.87 -18.33
CA GLU A 153 22.73 -21.77 -17.21
C GLU A 153 21.25 -21.78 -16.82
N LYS A 154 20.75 -22.90 -16.28
CA LYS A 154 19.36 -23.01 -15.88
C LYS A 154 19.15 -22.26 -14.57
N GLU A 155 18.23 -21.32 -14.57
CA GLU A 155 17.85 -20.50 -13.42
C GLU A 155 16.34 -20.21 -13.45
N VAL A 156 15.80 -19.82 -12.29
CA VAL A 156 14.41 -19.38 -12.13
C VAL A 156 14.43 -18.02 -11.46
N SER A 157 13.95 -17.00 -12.18
CA SER A 157 13.77 -15.65 -11.64
C SER A 157 12.73 -15.66 -10.51
N PRO A 158 12.76 -14.68 -9.58
CA PRO A 158 11.83 -14.63 -8.45
C PRO A 158 10.38 -14.62 -8.93
N MET A 159 9.60 -15.59 -8.47
CA MET A 159 8.23 -15.84 -8.91
C MET A 159 7.18 -14.98 -8.19
N LEU A 160 7.48 -14.49 -6.98
CA LEU A 160 6.53 -13.65 -6.23
C LEU A 160 6.65 -12.19 -6.66
N LEU A 161 5.55 -11.66 -7.17
CA LEU A 161 5.36 -10.21 -7.36
C LEU A 161 4.93 -9.51 -6.06
N SER A 162 4.37 -10.26 -5.11
CA SER A 162 3.98 -9.74 -3.80
C SER A 162 5.19 -9.42 -2.94
N THR A 163 5.13 -8.26 -2.27
CA THR A 163 6.08 -7.81 -1.25
C THR A 163 5.31 -7.53 0.04
N TRP A 164 4.59 -8.54 0.53
CA TRP A 164 3.69 -8.37 1.68
C TRP A 164 4.44 -8.19 3.00
N ASN A 165 3.73 -7.69 3.99
CA ASN A 165 4.25 -7.32 5.31
C ASN A 165 3.38 -7.95 6.41
N GLN A 166 3.67 -7.60 7.66
CA GLN A 166 2.97 -8.14 8.85
C GLN A 166 2.30 -7.05 9.70
N GLY A 167 2.58 -5.78 9.43
CA GLY A 167 2.08 -4.63 10.17
C GLY A 167 0.83 -3.99 9.55
N ASN A 168 0.74 -2.68 9.73
CA ASN A 168 -0.40 -1.84 9.35
C ASN A 168 -0.96 -2.16 7.94
N TYR A 169 -2.27 -2.09 7.79
CA TYR A 169 -3.06 -2.52 6.63
C TYR A 169 -3.13 -4.05 6.40
N TYR A 170 -2.04 -4.79 6.54
CA TYR A 170 -2.06 -6.27 6.45
C TYR A 170 -2.74 -6.92 7.66
N ASN A 171 -2.73 -6.25 8.81
CA ASN A 171 -3.19 -6.76 10.09
C ASN A 171 -4.56 -6.22 10.56
N GLN A 172 -5.34 -5.58 9.69
CA GLN A 172 -6.58 -4.88 10.08
C GLN A 172 -7.67 -5.80 10.65
N MET A 173 -7.61 -7.11 10.38
CA MET A 173 -8.52 -8.11 10.96
C MET A 173 -7.89 -8.90 12.11
N CYS A 174 -6.63 -8.63 12.46
CA CYS A 174 -5.98 -9.22 13.63
C CYS A 174 -6.51 -8.60 14.94
N PRO A 175 -6.40 -9.28 16.09
CA PRO A 175 -6.94 -8.78 17.35
C PRO A 175 -6.39 -7.41 17.75
N ASP A 176 -7.27 -6.52 18.22
CA ASP A 176 -6.93 -5.17 18.68
C ASP A 176 -5.88 -5.19 19.80
N ASP A 177 -4.77 -4.45 19.63
CA ASP A 177 -3.78 -4.18 20.65
C ASP A 177 -3.14 -2.80 20.42
N PRO A 178 -3.29 -1.82 21.35
CA PRO A 178 -2.75 -0.47 21.19
C PRO A 178 -1.22 -0.37 21.07
N GLN A 179 -0.47 -1.43 21.36
CA GLN A 179 0.99 -1.48 21.17
C GLN A 179 1.38 -1.95 19.77
N GLY A 180 0.45 -2.54 19.02
CA GLY A 180 0.69 -3.07 17.69
C GLY A 180 0.54 -2.02 16.58
N PRO A 181 1.14 -2.25 15.41
CA PRO A 181 1.04 -1.32 14.29
C PRO A 181 -0.41 -1.20 13.82
N GLY A 182 -0.90 0.03 13.63
CA GLY A 182 -2.30 0.29 13.30
C GLY A 182 -3.29 0.10 14.47
N GLY A 183 -2.83 -0.30 15.67
CA GLY A 183 -3.70 -0.64 16.79
C GLY A 183 -4.13 -2.11 16.87
N HIS A 184 -3.50 -2.99 16.07
CA HIS A 184 -3.77 -4.43 16.02
C HIS A 184 -2.50 -5.25 16.20
N CYS A 185 -2.62 -6.49 16.66
CA CYS A 185 -1.54 -7.50 16.62
C CYS A 185 -0.94 -7.62 15.22
N VAL A 186 0.35 -7.97 15.09
CA VAL A 186 0.91 -8.27 13.76
C VAL A 186 0.37 -9.59 13.23
N THR A 187 0.36 -9.79 11.90
CA THR A 187 -0.16 -11.02 11.29
C THR A 187 0.65 -12.28 11.64
N GLY A 188 1.97 -12.11 11.80
CA GLY A 188 2.93 -13.20 11.99
C GLY A 188 3.47 -13.76 10.68
N CYS A 189 4.79 -14.00 10.63
CA CYS A 189 5.52 -14.37 9.42
C CYS A 189 4.97 -15.64 8.73
N VAL A 190 4.42 -16.58 9.49
CA VAL A 190 3.82 -17.82 8.98
C VAL A 190 2.60 -17.52 8.11
N ALA A 191 1.69 -16.66 8.60
CA ALA A 191 0.47 -16.29 7.90
C ALA A 191 0.78 -15.42 6.66
N THR A 192 1.70 -14.47 6.76
CA THR A 192 2.14 -13.67 5.60
C THR A 192 2.83 -14.55 4.54
N ALA A 193 3.68 -15.50 4.92
CA ALA A 193 4.30 -16.44 3.99
C ALA A 193 3.25 -17.31 3.27
N MET A 194 2.35 -17.96 4.02
CA MET A 194 1.24 -18.73 3.44
C MET A 194 0.36 -17.85 2.53
N GLY A 195 0.11 -16.60 2.92
CA GLY A 195 -0.69 -15.64 2.16
C GLY A 195 -0.09 -15.32 0.80
N GLN A 196 1.22 -15.10 0.73
CA GLN A 196 1.90 -14.85 -0.54
C GLN A 196 1.87 -16.08 -1.48
N LEU A 197 1.84 -17.32 -0.94
CA LEU A 197 1.64 -18.53 -1.77
C LEU A 197 0.19 -18.63 -2.28
N CYS A 198 -0.80 -18.42 -1.43
CA CYS A 198 -2.21 -18.40 -1.84
C CYS A 198 -2.49 -17.31 -2.88
N TYR A 199 -1.86 -16.13 -2.72
CA TYR A 199 -1.94 -15.03 -3.67
C TYR A 199 -1.21 -15.31 -4.99
N TYR A 200 -0.01 -15.89 -4.95
CA TYR A 200 0.70 -16.32 -6.16
C TYR A 200 -0.14 -17.28 -6.99
N PHE A 201 -0.75 -18.28 -6.36
CA PHE A 201 -1.66 -19.22 -7.03
C PHE A 201 -3.10 -18.71 -7.19
N ARG A 202 -3.44 -17.50 -6.74
CA ARG A 202 -4.80 -16.93 -6.68
C ARG A 202 -5.84 -17.98 -6.25
N TRP A 203 -5.56 -18.69 -5.15
CA TRP A 203 -6.26 -19.90 -4.75
C TRP A 203 -6.44 -20.05 -3.23
N PRO A 204 -7.60 -20.57 -2.76
CA PRO A 204 -8.80 -20.94 -3.50
C PRO A 204 -9.85 -19.82 -3.56
N ASP A 205 -10.85 -19.91 -4.45
CA ASP A 205 -11.99 -18.97 -4.48
C ASP A 205 -12.73 -18.91 -3.14
N ASN A 206 -12.92 -20.08 -2.50
CA ASN A 206 -13.41 -20.24 -1.14
C ASN A 206 -12.61 -21.34 -0.44
N GLY A 207 -12.42 -21.26 0.87
CA GLY A 207 -11.81 -22.31 1.67
C GLY A 207 -12.75 -23.49 1.96
N VAL A 208 -12.52 -24.17 3.08
CA VAL A 208 -13.30 -25.32 3.56
C VAL A 208 -13.58 -25.19 5.05
N GLY A 209 -14.87 -25.12 5.42
CA GLY A 209 -15.32 -25.11 6.81
C GLY A 209 -14.84 -23.89 7.61
N SER A 210 -14.88 -24.02 8.94
CA SER A 210 -14.49 -22.99 9.89
C SER A 210 -13.57 -23.54 10.98
N TYR A 211 -12.81 -22.66 11.62
CA TYR A 211 -11.95 -23.01 12.75
C TYR A 211 -11.95 -21.93 13.83
N SER A 212 -11.84 -22.36 15.08
CA SER A 212 -11.88 -21.52 16.27
C SER A 212 -10.96 -22.08 17.36
N TYR A 213 -10.26 -21.20 18.08
CA TYR A 213 -9.44 -21.56 19.23
C TYR A 213 -9.50 -20.47 20.32
N GLN A 214 -8.99 -20.79 21.51
CA GLN A 214 -8.92 -19.84 22.63
C GLN A 214 -7.51 -19.27 22.75
N HIS A 215 -7.38 -17.96 22.54
CA HIS A 215 -6.17 -17.21 22.82
C HIS A 215 -6.13 -16.80 24.30
N PRO A 216 -4.98 -16.91 25.00
CA PRO A 216 -4.88 -16.57 26.42
C PRO A 216 -5.14 -15.08 26.73
N VAL A 217 -4.93 -14.20 25.75
CA VAL A 217 -5.10 -12.73 25.88
C VAL A 217 -6.38 -12.22 25.21
N TYR A 218 -6.57 -12.52 23.92
CA TYR A 218 -7.63 -11.93 23.09
C TYR A 218 -8.94 -12.76 23.05
N GLY A 219 -9.02 -13.86 23.82
CA GLY A 219 -10.24 -14.66 23.92
C GLY A 219 -10.45 -15.59 22.71
N THR A 220 -11.69 -15.71 22.25
CA THR A 220 -12.02 -16.63 21.13
C THR A 220 -11.65 -16.02 19.78
N ILE A 221 -10.71 -16.64 19.08
CA ILE A 221 -10.33 -16.27 17.72
C ILE A 221 -10.98 -17.26 16.75
N SER A 222 -11.52 -16.79 15.63
CA SER A 222 -12.33 -17.61 14.70
C SER A 222 -12.33 -17.08 13.27
N ALA A 223 -12.52 -17.98 12.31
CA ALA A 223 -12.66 -17.70 10.88
C ALA A 223 -13.55 -18.75 10.19
N ASN A 224 -14.31 -18.36 9.17
CA ASN A 224 -15.14 -19.27 8.37
C ASN A 224 -14.70 -19.34 6.91
N PHE A 225 -13.62 -20.06 6.66
CA PHE A 225 -12.99 -20.21 5.34
C PHE A 225 -13.97 -20.67 4.25
N GLY A 226 -14.95 -21.51 4.60
CA GLY A 226 -15.93 -22.07 3.66
C GLY A 226 -17.07 -21.12 3.27
N GLU A 227 -17.30 -20.04 4.02
CA GLU A 227 -18.27 -18.98 3.67
C GLU A 227 -17.59 -17.72 3.09
N THR A 228 -16.27 -17.58 3.26
CA THR A 228 -15.48 -16.48 2.67
C THR A 228 -15.20 -16.73 1.20
N GLN A 229 -15.40 -15.70 0.37
CA GLN A 229 -14.90 -15.63 -1.01
C GLN A 229 -13.66 -14.73 -1.05
N TYR A 230 -12.53 -15.25 -1.51
CA TYR A 230 -11.27 -14.50 -1.56
C TYR A 230 -11.19 -13.68 -2.83
N MET A 231 -11.28 -12.36 -2.70
CA MET A 231 -11.31 -11.40 -3.81
C MET A 231 -9.90 -11.15 -4.38
N TRP A 232 -9.36 -12.12 -5.12
CA TRP A 232 -7.99 -12.08 -5.66
C TRP A 232 -7.70 -10.82 -6.49
N ASN A 233 -8.69 -10.31 -7.23
CA ASN A 233 -8.53 -9.11 -8.05
C ASN A 233 -8.45 -7.79 -7.25
N GLU A 234 -8.88 -7.80 -5.99
CA GLU A 234 -8.76 -6.66 -5.07
C GLU A 234 -7.48 -6.72 -4.23
N MET A 235 -6.73 -7.83 -4.28
CA MET A 235 -5.46 -7.96 -3.57
C MET A 235 -4.33 -7.28 -4.36
N SER A 236 -3.50 -6.50 -3.68
CA SER A 236 -2.40 -5.72 -4.27
C SER A 236 -1.02 -6.38 -4.01
N ASN A 237 -0.07 -6.24 -4.93
CA ASN A 237 1.32 -6.71 -4.77
C ASN A 237 1.98 -6.14 -3.51
N SER A 238 1.66 -4.90 -3.16
CA SER A 238 2.01 -4.25 -1.89
C SER A 238 0.87 -3.34 -1.43
N VAL A 239 0.73 -3.19 -0.11
CA VAL A 239 -0.38 -2.46 0.52
C VAL A 239 0.15 -1.24 1.29
N PHE A 240 -0.34 -0.05 0.94
CA PHE A 240 0.00 1.24 1.56
C PHE A 240 -1.22 2.02 2.08
N ALA A 241 -2.41 1.46 1.92
CA ALA A 241 -3.72 1.95 2.35
C ALA A 241 -4.57 0.74 2.76
N PRO A 242 -5.74 0.89 3.40
CA PRO A 242 -6.59 -0.26 3.76
C PRO A 242 -6.86 -1.18 2.57
N ASN A 243 -6.62 -2.48 2.74
CA ASN A 243 -6.95 -3.50 1.75
C ASN A 243 -7.59 -4.71 2.47
N PRO A 244 -8.93 -4.72 2.60
CA PRO A 244 -9.64 -5.75 3.35
C PRO A 244 -9.40 -7.17 2.81
N ALA A 245 -9.29 -7.34 1.48
CA ALA A 245 -9.07 -8.65 0.85
C ALA A 245 -7.74 -9.30 1.30
N VAL A 246 -6.65 -8.54 1.31
CA VAL A 246 -5.35 -9.02 1.82
C VAL A 246 -5.42 -9.29 3.34
N ALA A 247 -6.05 -8.39 4.09
CA ALA A 247 -6.16 -8.52 5.55
C ALA A 247 -6.98 -9.76 5.97
N GLU A 248 -8.10 -10.04 5.28
CA GLU A 248 -8.97 -11.20 5.54
C GLU A 248 -8.24 -12.51 5.26
N LEU A 249 -7.57 -12.62 4.10
CA LEU A 249 -6.79 -13.81 3.74
C LEU A 249 -5.71 -14.10 4.79
N ILE A 250 -4.89 -13.10 5.14
CA ILE A 250 -3.78 -13.31 6.07
C ILE A 250 -4.32 -13.62 7.48
N TYR A 251 -5.39 -12.94 7.93
CA TYR A 251 -6.04 -13.26 9.21
C TYR A 251 -6.56 -14.70 9.23
N HIS A 252 -7.28 -15.15 8.19
CA HIS A 252 -7.77 -16.52 8.07
C HIS A 252 -6.66 -17.56 8.09
N LEU A 253 -5.55 -17.30 7.40
CA LEU A 253 -4.35 -18.16 7.45
C LEU A 253 -3.76 -18.18 8.87
N GLY A 254 -3.71 -17.05 9.58
CA GLY A 254 -3.33 -16.99 11.00
C GLY A 254 -4.24 -17.82 11.91
N VAL A 255 -5.56 -17.71 11.76
CA VAL A 255 -6.53 -18.52 12.53
C VAL A 255 -6.33 -20.01 12.29
N SER A 256 -6.10 -20.40 11.04
CA SER A 256 -5.98 -21.81 10.63
C SER A 256 -4.77 -22.56 11.21
N VAL A 257 -3.78 -21.84 11.76
CA VAL A 257 -2.56 -22.39 12.36
C VAL A 257 -2.46 -22.21 13.87
N ASP A 258 -3.54 -21.79 14.54
CA ASP A 258 -3.55 -21.40 15.97
C ASP A 258 -2.52 -20.29 16.29
N MET A 259 -2.48 -19.21 15.50
CA MET A 259 -1.54 -18.11 15.72
C MET A 259 -1.60 -17.57 17.16
N ASP A 260 -0.46 -17.58 17.84
CA ASP A 260 -0.22 -16.90 19.11
C ASP A 260 0.06 -15.43 18.76
N TYR A 261 -1.02 -14.65 18.70
CA TYR A 261 -1.01 -13.25 18.28
C TYR A 261 -0.35 -12.36 19.33
N GLY A 262 0.36 -11.33 18.87
CA GLY A 262 0.89 -10.28 19.74
C GLY A 262 1.19 -8.97 18.99
N PRO A 263 1.32 -7.84 19.71
CA PRO A 263 1.53 -6.52 19.11
C PRO A 263 2.89 -6.36 18.41
N LEU A 264 3.93 -7.05 18.90
CA LEU A 264 5.32 -6.91 18.41
C LEU A 264 5.84 -8.17 17.70
N GLY A 265 5.00 -9.19 17.57
CA GLY A 265 5.35 -10.49 17.01
C GLY A 265 4.24 -11.49 17.28
N SER A 266 3.86 -12.23 16.25
CA SER A 266 2.87 -13.32 16.32
C SER A 266 3.51 -14.60 15.80
N GLY A 267 3.31 -15.71 16.52
CA GLY A 267 4.04 -16.97 16.32
C GLY A 267 3.15 -18.21 16.24
N MET A 268 3.73 -19.32 15.78
CA MET A 268 3.05 -20.62 15.68
C MET A 268 3.89 -21.68 16.37
N TRP A 269 3.28 -22.46 17.28
CA TRP A 269 3.96 -23.45 18.11
C TRP A 269 4.03 -24.87 17.53
N ASN A 270 3.35 -25.15 16.41
CA ASN A 270 2.97 -26.53 16.04
C ASN A 270 3.14 -26.90 14.54
N HIS A 271 3.94 -26.15 13.76
CA HIS A 271 4.26 -26.41 12.34
C HIS A 271 3.04 -26.72 11.43
N LYS A 272 1.88 -26.10 11.70
CA LYS A 272 0.60 -26.42 11.04
C LYS A 272 0.45 -25.97 9.58
N ALA A 273 1.36 -25.19 9.01
CA ALA A 273 1.23 -24.60 7.67
C ALA A 273 0.78 -25.63 6.59
N ALA A 274 1.51 -26.74 6.44
CA ALA A 274 1.17 -27.79 5.47
C ALA A 274 -0.20 -28.46 5.73
N TYR A 275 -0.59 -28.60 7.00
CA TYR A 275 -1.90 -29.13 7.39
C TYR A 275 -3.02 -28.17 7.05
N SER A 276 -2.85 -26.89 7.39
CA SER A 276 -3.83 -25.86 7.08
C SER A 276 -4.11 -25.77 5.57
N LEU A 277 -3.05 -25.67 4.76
CA LEU A 277 -3.18 -25.50 3.30
C LEU A 277 -4.01 -26.63 2.65
N ARG A 278 -3.72 -27.90 2.99
CA ARG A 278 -4.48 -29.04 2.45
C ARG A 278 -5.88 -29.21 3.06
N THR A 279 -6.10 -28.82 4.31
CA THR A 279 -7.37 -29.06 5.03
C THR A 279 -8.38 -27.93 4.85
N PHE A 280 -7.95 -26.67 4.86
CA PHE A 280 -8.81 -25.49 4.83
C PHE A 280 -8.72 -24.70 3.52
N PHE A 281 -7.62 -24.81 2.76
CA PHE A 281 -7.36 -23.99 1.56
C PHE A 281 -7.20 -24.82 0.26
N LYS A 282 -7.65 -26.08 0.26
CA LYS A 282 -7.75 -26.93 -0.95
C LYS A 282 -6.42 -27.09 -1.72
N TYR A 283 -5.29 -27.12 -1.02
CA TYR A 283 -4.01 -27.52 -1.62
C TYR A 283 -3.90 -29.04 -1.76
N ALA A 284 -3.02 -29.49 -2.67
CA ALA A 284 -2.79 -30.90 -3.00
C ALA A 284 -2.64 -31.78 -1.74
N PRO A 285 -3.23 -33.00 -1.70
CA PRO A 285 -3.13 -33.88 -0.54
C PRO A 285 -1.69 -34.32 -0.23
N GLU A 286 -0.78 -34.24 -1.21
CA GLU A 286 0.66 -34.45 -1.08
C GLU A 286 1.40 -33.27 -0.40
N THR A 287 0.71 -32.16 -0.07
CA THR A 287 1.30 -30.99 0.62
C THR A 287 1.78 -31.40 2.01
N GLU A 288 3.09 -31.53 2.18
CA GLU A 288 3.71 -32.07 3.39
C GLU A 288 4.89 -31.23 3.88
N TYR A 289 5.32 -31.52 5.11
CA TYR A 289 6.35 -30.78 5.81
C TYR A 289 7.67 -31.56 5.81
N LEU A 290 8.75 -30.93 5.36
CA LEU A 290 10.07 -31.56 5.25
C LEU A 290 11.08 -30.83 6.14
N TYR A 291 11.74 -31.55 7.03
CA TYR A 291 12.84 -31.02 7.86
C TYR A 291 14.19 -31.41 7.24
N ARG A 292 15.10 -30.45 7.07
CA ARG A 292 16.45 -30.67 6.49
C ARG A 292 17.26 -31.71 7.26
N ASP A 293 17.09 -31.75 8.58
CA ASP A 293 17.87 -32.60 9.49
C ASP A 293 17.40 -34.06 9.56
N SER A 294 16.19 -34.38 9.07
CA SER A 294 15.61 -35.73 9.14
C SER A 294 15.35 -36.37 7.76
N THR A 295 15.49 -35.60 6.68
CA THR A 295 15.30 -36.10 5.31
C THR A 295 16.57 -36.76 4.75
N ASN A 296 16.38 -37.76 3.90
CA ASN A 296 17.45 -38.34 3.08
C ASN A 296 17.52 -37.69 1.68
N LEU A 297 16.67 -36.70 1.39
CA LEU A 297 16.65 -35.99 0.11
C LEU A 297 17.73 -34.92 0.06
N THR A 298 18.34 -34.74 -1.12
CA THR A 298 19.25 -33.62 -1.38
C THR A 298 18.45 -32.31 -1.37
N TRP A 299 18.67 -31.49 -0.34
CA TRP A 299 17.89 -30.27 -0.06
C TRP A 299 17.76 -29.34 -1.27
N ASP A 300 18.89 -28.94 -1.86
CA ASP A 300 18.96 -28.10 -3.05
C ASP A 300 18.18 -28.70 -4.24
N SER A 301 18.23 -30.02 -4.42
CA SER A 301 17.49 -30.72 -5.48
C SER A 301 15.98 -30.73 -5.24
N VAL A 302 15.53 -30.79 -3.98
CA VAL A 302 14.11 -30.62 -3.63
C VAL A 302 13.65 -29.23 -4.03
N ILE A 303 14.41 -28.19 -3.68
CA ILE A 303 14.05 -26.80 -3.99
C ILE A 303 14.04 -26.56 -5.50
N ILE A 304 15.13 -26.89 -6.20
CA ILE A 304 15.25 -26.71 -7.67
C ILE A 304 14.12 -27.44 -8.40
N SER A 305 13.81 -28.69 -8.03
CA SER A 305 12.77 -29.47 -8.73
C SER A 305 11.35 -28.91 -8.57
N HIS A 306 11.06 -28.15 -7.51
CA HIS A 306 9.77 -27.46 -7.33
C HIS A 306 9.73 -26.12 -8.07
N LEU A 307 10.79 -25.32 -7.97
CA LEU A 307 10.89 -24.05 -8.68
C LEU A 307 10.89 -24.26 -10.21
N ASP A 308 11.51 -25.33 -10.70
CA ASP A 308 11.44 -25.78 -12.10
C ASP A 308 10.02 -26.13 -12.59
N GLN A 309 9.04 -26.26 -11.69
CA GLN A 309 7.63 -26.56 -11.98
C GLN A 309 6.69 -25.41 -11.63
N SER A 310 7.24 -24.20 -11.44
CA SER A 310 6.53 -23.00 -10.97
C SER A 310 5.82 -23.19 -9.61
N ILE A 311 6.51 -23.85 -8.68
CA ILE A 311 6.04 -24.05 -7.30
C ILE A 311 7.02 -23.35 -6.33
N PRO A 312 6.77 -22.07 -5.97
CA PRO A 312 7.43 -21.45 -4.82
C PRO A 312 7.03 -22.20 -3.54
N MET A 313 7.91 -22.20 -2.54
CA MET A 313 7.71 -22.97 -1.31
C MET A 313 7.81 -22.10 -0.06
N TYR A 314 6.98 -22.44 0.92
CA TYR A 314 7.17 -21.99 2.29
C TYR A 314 8.49 -22.55 2.81
N TYR A 315 9.33 -21.67 3.34
CA TYR A 315 10.57 -22.00 4.03
C TYR A 315 10.49 -21.53 5.48
N ALA A 316 11.08 -22.29 6.40
CA ALA A 316 11.31 -21.82 7.76
C ALA A 316 12.71 -22.19 8.26
N GLY A 317 13.22 -21.40 9.21
CA GLY A 317 14.47 -21.66 9.92
C GLY A 317 14.41 -21.28 11.39
N TRP A 318 15.23 -21.93 12.23
CA TRP A 318 15.27 -21.73 13.68
C TRP A 318 16.71 -21.44 14.15
N SER A 319 16.85 -20.63 15.20
CA SER A 319 18.16 -20.21 15.72
C SER A 319 18.56 -20.97 16.98
N VAL A 320 18.99 -22.23 16.86
CA VAL A 320 19.39 -23.08 18.00
C VAL A 320 20.38 -22.34 18.93
N PRO A 321 20.13 -22.23 20.25
CA PRO A 321 19.11 -22.93 21.06
C PRO A 321 17.76 -22.21 21.19
N ASN A 322 17.59 -21.01 20.62
CA ASN A 322 16.36 -20.24 20.67
C ASN A 322 15.36 -20.74 19.60
N VAL A 323 14.30 -21.41 20.04
CA VAL A 323 13.26 -22.01 19.18
C VAL A 323 12.24 -20.96 18.68
N TYR A 324 12.73 -19.78 18.28
CA TYR A 324 11.92 -18.79 17.57
C TYR A 324 12.03 -19.06 16.08
N GLY A 325 10.94 -19.57 15.50
CA GLY A 325 10.87 -19.90 14.08
C GLY A 325 10.70 -18.65 13.22
N HIS A 326 11.31 -18.69 12.04
CA HIS A 326 11.30 -17.62 11.07
C HIS A 326 10.80 -18.15 9.73
N ALA A 327 9.59 -17.76 9.33
CA ALA A 327 8.97 -18.18 8.07
C ALA A 327 9.14 -17.12 6.97
N PHE A 328 9.34 -17.59 5.74
CA PHE A 328 9.59 -16.79 4.53
C PHE A 328 9.33 -17.68 3.29
N ILE A 329 9.41 -17.13 2.08
CA ILE A 329 9.22 -17.89 0.84
C ILE A 329 10.53 -18.05 0.08
N VAL A 330 10.75 -19.24 -0.50
CA VAL A 330 11.73 -19.46 -1.56
C VAL A 330 11.02 -19.56 -2.91
N ASP A 331 11.36 -18.68 -3.83
CA ASP A 331 10.61 -18.43 -5.08
C ASP A 331 11.49 -18.26 -6.33
N GLY A 332 12.80 -18.47 -6.20
CA GLY A 332 13.73 -18.39 -7.33
C GLY A 332 15.07 -19.03 -6.98
N TYR A 333 15.87 -19.32 -8.01
CA TYR A 333 17.24 -19.80 -7.83
C TYR A 333 18.12 -19.36 -8.99
N GLN A 334 19.42 -19.26 -8.72
CA GLN A 334 20.46 -19.09 -9.70
C GLN A 334 21.59 -20.10 -9.48
N THR A 335 22.45 -20.23 -10.49
CA THR A 335 23.64 -21.07 -10.41
C THR A 335 24.64 -20.60 -9.36
N GLY A 336 25.40 -21.58 -8.86
CA GLY A 336 26.26 -21.44 -7.69
C GLY A 336 25.56 -21.72 -6.36
N GLY A 337 24.33 -22.25 -6.35
CA GLY A 337 23.62 -22.60 -5.10
C GLY A 337 23.01 -21.38 -4.38
N TYR A 338 22.62 -20.36 -5.15
CA TYR A 338 21.94 -19.17 -4.66
C TYR A 338 20.44 -19.32 -4.83
N PHE A 339 19.69 -19.09 -3.75
CA PHE A 339 18.24 -19.18 -3.74
C PHE A 339 17.64 -17.83 -3.36
N HIS A 340 16.61 -17.40 -4.07
CA HIS A 340 15.91 -16.16 -3.78
C HIS A 340 14.96 -16.36 -2.60
N PHE A 341 14.99 -15.44 -1.64
CA PHE A 341 14.08 -15.41 -0.51
C PHE A 341 13.30 -14.09 -0.46
N ASN A 342 11.98 -14.23 -0.31
CA ASN A 342 11.07 -13.16 0.09
C ASN A 342 10.76 -13.31 1.59
N TRP A 343 11.20 -12.35 2.40
CA TRP A 343 11.13 -12.42 3.86
C TRP A 343 9.75 -12.08 4.44
N GLY A 344 8.76 -11.69 3.62
CA GLY A 344 7.46 -11.24 4.10
C GLY A 344 7.57 -9.97 4.97
N TRP A 345 8.49 -9.07 4.64
CA TRP A 345 8.66 -7.78 5.30
C TRP A 345 8.77 -6.60 4.31
N GLY A 346 7.87 -6.53 3.32
CA GLY A 346 7.78 -5.35 2.44
C GLY A 346 8.88 -5.23 1.40
N GLY A 347 9.46 -6.33 0.92
CA GLY A 347 10.63 -6.32 0.03
C GLY A 347 11.98 -6.03 0.73
N SER A 348 11.96 -5.81 2.05
CA SER A 348 13.14 -5.44 2.82
C SER A 348 14.14 -6.61 2.94
N ASN A 349 15.33 -6.42 2.39
CA ASN A 349 16.39 -7.42 2.26
C ASN A 349 16.06 -8.69 1.46
N ASP A 350 14.96 -8.70 0.71
CA ASP A 350 14.65 -9.76 -0.27
C ASP A 350 15.78 -9.83 -1.32
N GLY A 351 16.16 -11.05 -1.71
CA GLY A 351 17.34 -11.28 -2.52
C GLY A 351 17.84 -12.72 -2.51
N TYR A 352 19.05 -12.93 -3.00
CA TYR A 352 19.66 -14.23 -3.20
C TYR A 352 20.65 -14.60 -2.08
N PHE A 353 20.51 -15.82 -1.56
CA PHE A 353 21.26 -16.35 -0.42
C PHE A 353 21.87 -17.71 -0.76
N TYR A 354 23.14 -17.89 -0.40
CA TYR A 354 23.89 -19.14 -0.61
C TYR A 354 23.46 -20.21 0.42
N LEU A 355 22.87 -21.33 -0.03
CA LEU A 355 22.33 -22.39 0.87
C LEU A 355 23.34 -23.47 1.30
N ASN A 356 24.51 -23.50 0.65
CA ASN A 356 25.54 -24.51 0.90
C ASN A 356 26.45 -24.11 2.08
N GLU A 357 27.16 -25.10 2.65
CA GLU A 357 28.12 -24.83 3.73
C GLU A 357 29.17 -23.82 3.24
N LEU A 358 29.35 -22.72 3.98
CA LEU A 358 30.40 -21.74 3.68
C LEU A 358 31.81 -22.31 3.93
N ASN A 359 31.91 -23.51 4.50
CA ASN A 359 33.17 -24.09 4.95
C ASN A 359 33.08 -25.62 5.15
N PRO A 360 33.89 -26.47 4.48
CA PRO A 360 33.84 -27.93 4.55
C PRO A 360 34.44 -28.52 5.86
N GLY A 361 34.36 -27.78 6.97
CA GLY A 361 35.05 -28.08 8.23
C GLY A 361 34.39 -29.15 9.10
N GLY A 362 33.36 -29.85 8.60
CA GLY A 362 32.63 -30.88 9.35
C GLY A 362 31.79 -30.34 10.52
N SER A 363 31.51 -29.03 10.55
CA SER A 363 30.60 -28.39 11.50
C SER A 363 29.32 -28.03 10.76
N ASN A 364 28.23 -28.75 11.01
CA ASN A 364 26.96 -28.50 10.35
C ASN A 364 26.28 -27.26 10.97
N PHE A 365 26.25 -26.15 10.20
CA PHE A 365 25.58 -24.90 10.56
C PHE A 365 24.19 -24.75 9.90
N ASN A 366 23.75 -25.73 9.11
CA ASN A 366 22.50 -25.73 8.33
C ASN A 366 21.32 -26.39 9.08
N LEU A 367 21.44 -26.55 10.40
CA LEU A 367 20.45 -27.21 11.25
C LEU A 367 19.15 -26.41 11.35
N ALA A 368 18.06 -27.12 11.65
CA ALA A 368 16.73 -26.57 11.86
C ALA A 368 16.27 -25.65 10.71
N GLN A 369 16.19 -26.23 9.51
CA GLN A 369 15.61 -25.64 8.31
C GLN A 369 14.52 -26.54 7.74
N GLU A 370 13.45 -25.94 7.23
CA GLU A 370 12.17 -26.59 7.00
C GLU A 370 11.49 -26.07 5.72
N LEU A 371 10.76 -26.94 5.03
CA LEU A 371 10.02 -26.65 3.80
C LEU A 371 8.58 -27.17 3.92
N VAL A 372 7.63 -26.49 3.25
CA VAL A 372 6.39 -27.14 2.78
C VAL A 372 6.55 -27.45 1.31
N ILE A 373 6.58 -28.74 0.96
CA ILE A 373 6.75 -29.25 -0.40
C ILE A 373 5.40 -29.65 -1.00
N ASN A 374 5.36 -29.83 -2.33
CA ASN A 374 4.15 -30.13 -3.11
C ASN A 374 3.00 -29.11 -2.89
N CYS A 375 3.34 -27.88 -2.52
CA CYS A 375 2.39 -26.83 -2.17
C CYS A 375 1.79 -26.17 -3.43
N TYR A 376 0.84 -26.83 -4.09
CA TYR A 376 0.08 -26.31 -5.23
C TYR A 376 -1.43 -26.62 -5.09
N PRO A 377 -2.32 -25.91 -5.83
CA PRO A 377 -3.77 -26.16 -5.81
C PRO A 377 -4.16 -27.62 -6.11
N ASP A 378 -5.12 -28.18 -5.37
CA ASP A 378 -5.68 -29.52 -5.67
C ASP A 378 -6.66 -29.43 -6.84
N THR A 379 -6.10 -29.61 -8.05
CA THR A 379 -6.83 -29.58 -9.32
C THR A 379 -7.43 -30.94 -9.70
N LEU A 380 -7.30 -31.96 -8.83
CA LEU A 380 -7.90 -33.29 -9.01
C LEU A 380 -9.24 -33.38 -8.28
N SER A 381 -9.34 -32.78 -7.09
CA SER A 381 -10.57 -32.76 -6.28
C SER A 381 -11.43 -31.51 -6.52
N TYR A 382 -10.83 -30.40 -6.97
CA TYR A 382 -11.51 -29.13 -7.17
C TYR A 382 -11.23 -28.55 -8.56
N ALA A 383 -12.18 -27.79 -9.10
CA ALA A 383 -11.97 -27.01 -10.30
C ALA A 383 -11.16 -25.76 -9.95
N TYR A 384 -9.98 -25.62 -10.55
CA TYR A 384 -9.26 -24.35 -10.57
C TYR A 384 -9.85 -23.48 -11.70
N PRO A 385 -10.05 -22.16 -11.50
CA PRO A 385 -10.51 -21.25 -12.55
C PRO A 385 -9.40 -21.03 -13.59
N TYR A 386 -9.19 -22.00 -14.48
CA TYR A 386 -8.10 -22.02 -15.48
C TYR A 386 -8.24 -21.02 -16.63
N TYR A 387 -9.29 -20.21 -16.60
CA TYR A 387 -9.58 -19.23 -17.63
C TYR A 387 -10.35 -18.10 -16.97
N CYS A 388 -9.98 -16.87 -17.31
CA CYS A 388 -10.88 -15.75 -17.15
C CYS A 388 -12.16 -16.01 -17.98
N SER A 389 -13.31 -15.58 -17.46
CA SER A 389 -14.58 -15.60 -18.19
C SER A 389 -15.49 -14.48 -17.69
N GLU A 390 -16.38 -14.02 -18.55
CA GLU A 390 -17.35 -12.96 -18.26
C GLU A 390 -16.68 -11.58 -18.03
N THR A 391 -17.43 -10.66 -17.39
CA THR A 391 -16.95 -9.32 -17.03
C THR A 391 -16.90 -9.22 -15.51
N ASP A 392 -15.70 -9.11 -14.96
CA ASP A 392 -15.51 -8.78 -13.54
C ASP A 392 -15.57 -7.25 -13.34
N THR A 393 -16.08 -6.80 -12.19
CA THR A 393 -16.19 -5.38 -11.85
C THR A 393 -15.50 -5.11 -10.52
N LEU A 394 -14.42 -4.35 -10.56
CA LEU A 394 -13.49 -4.16 -9.46
C LEU A 394 -13.72 -2.79 -8.80
N THR A 395 -14.18 -2.82 -7.56
CA THR A 395 -14.51 -1.62 -6.77
C THR A 395 -13.43 -1.20 -5.78
N ALA A 396 -12.37 -2.00 -5.59
CA ALA A 396 -11.26 -1.64 -4.71
C ALA A 396 -10.37 -0.56 -5.36
N LEU A 397 -9.84 0.36 -4.54
CA LEU A 397 -8.97 1.45 -5.04
C LEU A 397 -7.65 0.95 -5.65
N SER A 398 -7.15 -0.21 -5.22
CA SER A 398 -6.00 -0.87 -5.81
C SER A 398 -6.17 -2.39 -5.78
N GLY A 399 -5.56 -3.06 -6.75
CA GLY A 399 -5.63 -4.50 -6.87
C GLY A 399 -4.75 -5.02 -8.00
N THR A 400 -5.03 -6.24 -8.44
CA THR A 400 -4.26 -6.92 -9.49
C THR A 400 -5.16 -7.75 -10.38
N ILE A 401 -4.75 -7.97 -11.62
CA ILE A 401 -5.53 -8.66 -12.64
C ILE A 401 -4.57 -9.53 -13.44
N ASP A 402 -4.95 -10.77 -13.69
CA ASP A 402 -4.27 -11.67 -14.62
C ASP A 402 -5.28 -12.31 -15.58
N ASP A 403 -4.78 -13.06 -16.56
CA ASP A 403 -5.58 -13.82 -17.53
C ASP A 403 -6.30 -15.05 -16.92
N GLY A 404 -6.19 -15.28 -15.62
CA GLY A 404 -6.76 -16.44 -14.93
C GLY A 404 -6.00 -17.76 -15.17
N SER A 405 -4.89 -17.78 -15.92
CA SER A 405 -4.02 -18.96 -15.92
C SER A 405 -3.39 -19.17 -14.54
N CYS A 406 -3.34 -20.42 -14.10
CA CYS A 406 -2.49 -20.79 -12.98
C CYS A 406 -1.03 -20.52 -13.39
N PRO A 407 -0.15 -19.93 -12.55
CA PRO A 407 1.27 -19.67 -12.88
C PRO A 407 2.12 -20.87 -13.33
N ARG A 408 1.55 -22.08 -13.30
CA ARG A 408 2.14 -23.35 -13.76
C ARG A 408 1.73 -23.73 -15.20
N ASN A 409 0.75 -23.04 -15.78
CA ASN A 409 0.15 -23.31 -17.09
C ASN A 409 0.08 -22.02 -17.91
N ASP A 410 0.04 -22.15 -19.24
CA ASP A 410 -0.28 -21.05 -20.15
C ASP A 410 -1.79 -20.75 -20.15
N TYR A 411 -2.19 -19.57 -20.67
CA TYR A 411 -3.61 -19.23 -20.88
C TYR A 411 -4.30 -20.15 -21.89
N LEU A 412 -5.64 -20.12 -21.95
CA LEU A 412 -6.41 -20.91 -22.92
C LEU A 412 -6.67 -20.18 -24.24
N ASN A 413 -6.72 -20.95 -25.33
CA ASN A 413 -7.23 -20.50 -26.64
C ASN A 413 -8.71 -20.09 -26.54
N ASN A 414 -9.12 -19.08 -27.31
CA ASN A 414 -10.47 -18.52 -27.36
C ASN A 414 -10.94 -17.89 -26.04
N SER A 415 -10.00 -17.43 -25.20
CA SER A 415 -10.31 -16.62 -24.02
C SER A 415 -10.92 -15.29 -24.47
N ASN A 416 -12.01 -14.87 -23.82
CA ASN A 416 -12.66 -13.58 -24.04
C ASN A 416 -13.19 -13.09 -22.69
N CYS A 417 -12.47 -12.14 -22.12
CA CYS A 417 -12.56 -11.77 -20.71
C CYS A 417 -12.46 -10.27 -20.57
N SER A 418 -13.11 -9.72 -19.55
CA SER A 418 -13.04 -8.29 -19.29
C SER A 418 -13.07 -7.95 -17.82
N TRP A 419 -12.42 -6.83 -17.48
CA TRP A 419 -12.37 -6.29 -16.13
C TRP A 419 -12.69 -4.80 -16.19
N LEU A 420 -13.76 -4.40 -15.54
CA LEU A 420 -14.12 -3.00 -15.35
C LEU A 420 -13.63 -2.54 -13.98
N ILE A 421 -12.58 -1.72 -13.97
CA ILE A 421 -12.14 -1.03 -12.76
C ILE A 421 -13.05 0.19 -12.60
N ASP A 422 -13.92 0.19 -11.59
CA ASP A 422 -14.86 1.26 -11.25
C ASP A 422 -14.88 1.47 -9.72
N PRO A 423 -13.82 2.07 -9.15
CA PRO A 423 -13.58 2.09 -7.70
C PRO A 423 -14.11 3.37 -7.03
N GLN A 424 -14.85 4.20 -7.77
CA GLN A 424 -15.39 5.44 -7.23
C GLN A 424 -16.65 5.14 -6.40
N THR A 425 -16.64 5.57 -5.15
CA THR A 425 -17.79 5.48 -4.24
C THR A 425 -18.26 6.88 -3.82
N VAL A 426 -19.15 6.99 -2.84
CA VAL A 426 -19.45 8.27 -2.19
C VAL A 426 -18.35 8.69 -1.19
N GLU A 427 -17.59 7.71 -0.69
CA GLU A 427 -16.51 7.91 0.29
C GLU A 427 -15.20 8.28 -0.41
N ASP A 428 -14.93 7.65 -1.56
CA ASP A 428 -13.72 7.82 -2.36
C ASP A 428 -14.02 8.35 -3.76
N SER A 429 -13.56 9.56 -4.04
CA SER A 429 -13.47 10.09 -5.40
C SER A 429 -12.19 9.60 -6.08
N VAL A 430 -12.24 9.36 -7.39
CA VAL A 430 -11.05 8.93 -8.15
C VAL A 430 -10.85 9.89 -9.32
N SER A 431 -9.65 10.46 -9.43
CA SER A 431 -9.31 11.36 -10.53
C SER A 431 -8.90 10.59 -11.78
N ASN A 432 -8.08 9.56 -11.59
CA ASN A 432 -7.57 8.69 -12.64
C ASN A 432 -7.09 7.36 -12.04
N ILE A 433 -6.92 6.36 -12.89
CA ILE A 433 -6.37 5.04 -12.56
C ILE A 433 -5.03 4.91 -13.29
N ILE A 434 -4.04 4.33 -12.60
CA ILE A 434 -2.75 3.97 -13.18
C ILE A 434 -2.67 2.43 -13.23
N LEU A 435 -2.33 1.89 -14.40
CA LEU A 435 -2.02 0.47 -14.60
C LEU A 435 -0.51 0.29 -14.78
N GLU A 436 0.03 -0.77 -14.19
CA GLU A 436 1.44 -1.17 -14.23
C GLU A 436 1.50 -2.65 -14.64
N PHE A 437 2.26 -2.99 -15.68
CA PHE A 437 2.35 -4.35 -16.20
C PHE A 437 3.52 -5.07 -15.54
N ASP A 438 3.25 -5.90 -14.55
CA ASP A 438 4.27 -6.67 -13.82
C ASP A 438 4.80 -7.88 -14.63
N ARG A 439 3.95 -8.48 -15.49
CA ARG A 439 4.28 -9.60 -16.39
C ARG A 439 3.52 -9.46 -17.70
N PHE A 440 4.13 -9.76 -18.85
CA PHE A 440 3.43 -9.76 -20.13
C PHE A 440 4.06 -10.68 -21.19
N GLU A 441 3.41 -11.79 -21.51
CA GLU A 441 3.75 -12.68 -22.62
C GLU A 441 2.51 -13.31 -23.28
N THR A 442 2.28 -12.98 -24.56
CA THR A 442 1.10 -13.36 -25.37
C THR A 442 1.50 -13.64 -26.82
N GLU A 443 0.64 -14.31 -27.62
CA GLU A 443 0.91 -14.52 -29.04
C GLU A 443 0.99 -13.18 -29.80
N SER A 444 2.18 -12.88 -30.33
CA SER A 444 2.48 -11.59 -30.95
C SER A 444 1.60 -11.27 -32.16
N GLY A 445 0.84 -10.18 -32.07
CA GLY A 445 -0.05 -9.68 -33.12
C GLY A 445 -1.42 -10.36 -33.20
N ASN A 446 -1.69 -11.36 -32.36
CA ASN A 446 -2.86 -12.23 -32.44
C ASN A 446 -3.68 -12.21 -31.14
N ASP A 447 -3.03 -12.43 -30.00
CA ASP A 447 -3.68 -12.43 -28.68
C ASP A 447 -3.42 -11.08 -28.01
N ILE A 448 -4.49 -10.36 -27.70
CA ILE A 448 -4.43 -8.91 -27.46
C ILE A 448 -5.11 -8.54 -26.16
N VAL A 449 -4.36 -7.84 -25.30
CA VAL A 449 -4.91 -7.05 -24.19
C VAL A 449 -5.19 -5.64 -24.70
N THR A 450 -6.46 -5.21 -24.66
CA THR A 450 -6.91 -3.86 -25.01
C THR A 450 -7.36 -3.12 -23.76
N VAL A 451 -6.90 -1.88 -23.58
CA VAL A 451 -7.24 -1.02 -22.45
C VAL A 451 -8.04 0.19 -22.96
N TYR A 452 -9.24 0.40 -22.40
CA TYR A 452 -10.17 1.48 -22.75
C TYR A 452 -10.28 2.52 -21.62
N ASP A 453 -10.32 3.79 -22.00
CA ASP A 453 -10.46 4.96 -21.13
C ASP A 453 -11.93 5.20 -20.74
N GLY A 454 -12.46 4.31 -19.90
CA GLY A 454 -13.83 4.35 -19.41
C GLY A 454 -14.51 2.98 -19.41
N GLU A 455 -15.84 2.97 -19.26
CA GLU A 455 -16.60 1.76 -18.92
C GLU A 455 -17.06 0.88 -20.10
N THR A 456 -16.87 1.31 -21.35
CA THR A 456 -17.36 0.56 -22.54
C THR A 456 -16.33 0.49 -23.66
N THR A 457 -16.54 -0.44 -24.59
CA THR A 457 -15.78 -0.54 -25.85
C THR A 457 -15.98 0.65 -26.81
N ASN A 458 -16.87 1.61 -26.50
CA ASN A 458 -16.99 2.88 -27.22
C ASN A 458 -16.06 3.98 -26.66
N SER A 459 -15.42 3.75 -25.50
CA SER A 459 -14.43 4.66 -24.94
C SER A 459 -13.15 4.73 -25.80
N PRO A 460 -12.35 5.80 -25.67
CA PRO A 460 -11.02 5.86 -26.30
C PRO A 460 -10.15 4.67 -25.88
N VAL A 461 -9.34 4.13 -26.81
CA VAL A 461 -8.37 3.08 -26.49
C VAL A 461 -7.07 3.74 -26.01
N LEU A 462 -6.63 3.38 -24.80
CA LEU A 462 -5.34 3.80 -24.23
C LEU A 462 -4.18 2.99 -24.80
N GLY A 463 -4.41 1.70 -25.10
CA GLY A 463 -3.41 0.85 -25.75
C GLY A 463 -3.93 -0.53 -26.13
N GLN A 464 -3.18 -1.19 -27.02
CA GLN A 464 -3.34 -2.59 -27.41
C GLN A 464 -1.98 -3.26 -27.39
N PHE A 465 -1.88 -4.38 -26.69
CA PHE A 465 -0.60 -5.03 -26.38
C PHE A 465 -0.66 -6.52 -26.75
N SER A 466 0.42 -7.01 -27.35
CA SER A 466 0.63 -8.43 -27.68
C SER A 466 2.13 -8.74 -27.80
N GLY A 467 2.53 -10.01 -27.69
CA GLY A 467 3.93 -10.41 -27.66
C GLY A 467 4.52 -10.44 -26.25
N ASN A 468 5.84 -10.31 -26.15
CA ASN A 468 6.62 -10.47 -24.91
C ASN A 468 7.35 -9.20 -24.44
N VAL A 469 6.91 -8.03 -24.93
CA VAL A 469 7.42 -6.72 -24.48
C VAL A 469 6.48 -6.17 -23.43
N ILE A 470 6.96 -6.03 -22.20
CA ILE A 470 6.22 -5.43 -21.10
C ILE A 470 5.84 -3.98 -21.46
N PRO A 471 4.55 -3.62 -21.48
CA PRO A 471 4.10 -2.25 -21.68
C PRO A 471 4.58 -1.32 -20.55
N GLY A 472 4.81 -0.05 -20.87
CA GLY A 472 4.99 0.98 -19.84
C GLY A 472 3.66 1.39 -19.20
N ASP A 473 3.73 2.04 -18.04
CA ASP A 473 2.58 2.48 -17.25
C ASP A 473 1.52 3.22 -18.09
N ILE A 474 0.26 2.85 -17.87
CA ILE A 474 -0.90 3.48 -18.52
C ILE A 474 -1.64 4.30 -17.49
N THR A 475 -2.01 5.54 -17.83
CA THR A 475 -2.83 6.40 -16.99
C THR A 475 -4.12 6.77 -17.74
N SER A 476 -5.28 6.54 -17.12
CA SER A 476 -6.57 6.95 -17.66
C SER A 476 -6.80 8.46 -17.55
N SER A 477 -7.75 9.01 -18.31
CA SER A 477 -8.19 10.40 -18.16
C SER A 477 -9.32 10.57 -17.14
N GLY A 478 -9.92 9.48 -16.67
CA GLY A 478 -11.01 9.49 -15.68
C GLY A 478 -11.03 8.29 -14.76
N ASN A 479 -12.11 8.20 -13.97
CA ASN A 479 -12.26 7.30 -12.82
C ASN A 479 -12.57 5.82 -13.15
N LYS A 480 -12.64 5.44 -14.42
CA LYS A 480 -12.97 4.07 -14.86
C LYS A 480 -12.05 3.59 -15.97
N VAL A 481 -11.74 2.29 -15.96
CA VAL A 481 -10.96 1.63 -17.02
C VAL A 481 -11.56 0.26 -17.31
N LEU A 482 -11.80 -0.03 -18.59
CA LEU A 482 -12.19 -1.35 -19.06
C LEU A 482 -11.00 -2.03 -19.75
N ILE A 483 -10.58 -3.18 -19.22
CA ILE A 483 -9.55 -4.04 -19.82
C ILE A 483 -10.27 -5.22 -20.48
N ILE A 484 -9.87 -5.58 -21.70
CA ILE A 484 -10.39 -6.77 -22.40
C ILE A 484 -9.21 -7.60 -22.93
N PHE A 485 -9.18 -8.89 -22.63
CA PHE A 485 -8.25 -9.85 -23.21
C PHE A 485 -8.98 -10.78 -24.16
N ASN A 486 -8.42 -10.96 -25.36
CA ASN A 486 -8.90 -11.90 -26.37
C ASN A 486 -7.72 -12.77 -26.84
N SER A 487 -7.91 -14.09 -26.87
CA SER A 487 -6.99 -15.03 -27.54
C SER A 487 -7.69 -15.78 -28.67
N ASN A 488 -6.90 -16.27 -29.64
CA ASN A 488 -7.41 -16.98 -30.81
C ASN A 488 -7.46 -18.51 -30.61
N GLU A 489 -7.65 -19.28 -31.69
CA GLU A 489 -7.80 -20.75 -31.64
C GLU A 489 -6.48 -21.55 -31.51
N THR A 490 -5.32 -20.90 -31.56
CA THR A 490 -3.98 -21.53 -31.56
C THR A 490 -2.92 -20.69 -30.85
N VAL A 491 -1.89 -21.37 -30.31
CA VAL A 491 -0.75 -20.79 -29.59
C VAL A 491 -1.15 -20.16 -28.25
N VAL A 492 -0.43 -20.55 -27.21
CA VAL A 492 -0.62 -20.07 -25.83
C VAL A 492 0.74 -19.69 -25.26
N ALA A 493 0.73 -18.86 -24.22
CA ALA A 493 1.93 -18.37 -23.56
C ALA A 493 1.65 -18.11 -22.05
N PRO A 494 2.67 -17.78 -21.23
CA PRO A 494 2.54 -17.59 -19.77
C PRO A 494 1.67 -16.42 -19.30
N GLY A 495 1.02 -15.72 -20.22
CA GLY A 495 0.01 -14.71 -19.93
C GLY A 495 0.59 -13.42 -19.35
N TRP A 496 -0.23 -12.71 -18.60
CA TRP A 496 0.05 -11.36 -18.17
C TRP A 496 -0.44 -11.09 -16.75
N PHE A 497 0.13 -10.08 -16.11
CA PHE A 497 -0.23 -9.65 -14.77
C PHE A 497 -0.14 -8.13 -14.73
N ILE A 498 -1.24 -7.48 -14.33
CA ILE A 498 -1.39 -6.03 -14.26
C ILE A 498 -1.75 -5.67 -12.83
N SER A 499 -0.99 -4.77 -12.21
CA SER A 499 -1.40 -4.08 -10.99
C SER A 499 -2.07 -2.75 -11.35
N TYR A 500 -3.06 -2.35 -10.55
CA TYR A 500 -3.75 -1.07 -10.73
C TYR A 500 -3.85 -0.30 -9.42
N LYS A 501 -3.79 1.03 -9.52
CA LYS A 501 -3.90 1.98 -8.40
C LYS A 501 -4.69 3.21 -8.79
N SER A 502 -5.69 3.54 -8.00
CA SER A 502 -6.54 4.73 -8.15
C SER A 502 -5.88 5.94 -7.49
N VAL A 503 -5.92 7.08 -8.17
CA VAL A 503 -5.45 8.36 -7.64
C VAL A 503 -6.63 9.12 -7.08
N ILE A 504 -6.62 9.37 -5.77
CA ILE A 504 -7.68 10.11 -5.06
C ILE A 504 -7.33 11.61 -5.14
N PRO A 505 -8.23 12.50 -5.63
CA PRO A 505 -7.93 13.91 -5.81
C PRO A 505 -7.76 14.66 -4.48
N VAL A 506 -6.74 15.52 -4.39
CA VAL A 506 -6.57 16.42 -3.24
C VAL A 506 -7.48 17.64 -3.41
N TRP A 507 -8.62 17.63 -2.71
CA TRP A 507 -9.69 18.62 -2.88
C TRP A 507 -9.32 20.04 -2.47
N CYS A 508 -8.77 20.19 -1.27
CA CYS A 508 -8.23 21.46 -0.78
C CYS A 508 -6.85 21.24 -0.16
N SER A 509 -5.96 22.21 -0.36
CA SER A 509 -4.63 22.20 0.28
C SER A 509 -4.06 23.60 0.35
N GLY A 510 -3.29 23.88 1.39
CA GLY A 510 -2.60 25.17 1.55
C GLY A 510 -3.56 26.35 1.75
N MET A 511 -3.29 27.48 1.11
CA MET A 511 -4.04 28.73 1.30
C MET A 511 -4.53 29.32 -0.02
N THR A 512 -5.84 29.43 -0.16
CA THR A 512 -6.54 30.15 -1.24
C THR A 512 -6.81 31.60 -0.80
N VAL A 513 -6.71 32.55 -1.73
CA VAL A 513 -7.02 33.97 -1.46
C VAL A 513 -8.25 34.37 -2.27
N LEU A 514 -9.31 34.80 -1.58
CA LEU A 514 -10.59 35.22 -2.19
C LEU A 514 -10.72 36.74 -2.07
N THR A 515 -10.95 37.43 -3.19
CA THR A 515 -10.94 38.90 -3.26
C THR A 515 -12.20 39.53 -3.86
N GLU A 516 -13.12 38.70 -4.36
CA GLU A 516 -14.42 39.15 -4.86
C GLU A 516 -15.34 39.60 -3.70
N PRO A 517 -16.29 40.53 -3.91
CA PRO A 517 -17.17 41.04 -2.85
C PRO A 517 -18.23 40.03 -2.37
N SER A 518 -18.40 38.92 -3.08
CA SER A 518 -19.20 37.77 -2.65
C SER A 518 -18.79 36.55 -3.46
N ASP A 519 -18.64 35.39 -2.84
CA ASP A 519 -18.33 34.14 -3.54
C ASP A 519 -18.80 32.91 -2.72
N THR A 520 -18.89 31.76 -3.39
CA THR A 520 -19.16 30.45 -2.77
C THR A 520 -17.89 29.61 -2.83
N PHE A 521 -17.53 28.97 -1.71
CA PHE A 521 -16.38 28.08 -1.60
C PHE A 521 -16.68 26.92 -0.66
N SER A 522 -15.96 25.81 -0.81
CA SER A 522 -16.10 24.62 0.03
C SER A 522 -14.73 24.03 0.34
N ASP A 523 -14.70 22.94 1.10
CA ASP A 523 -13.56 22.02 1.21
C ASP A 523 -13.22 21.30 -0.10
N GLY A 524 -14.05 21.44 -1.14
CA GLY A 524 -13.77 21.00 -2.52
C GLY A 524 -14.25 19.58 -2.84
N SER A 525 -14.67 18.79 -1.85
CA SER A 525 -15.17 17.42 -2.00
C SER A 525 -16.44 17.30 -2.84
N GLY A 526 -17.31 18.30 -2.77
CA GLY A 526 -18.54 18.41 -3.56
C GLY A 526 -19.55 17.32 -3.18
N LEU A 527 -19.74 16.35 -4.06
CA LEU A 527 -20.65 15.22 -3.84
C LEU A 527 -19.99 14.03 -3.12
N PHE A 528 -18.68 14.06 -2.94
CA PHE A 528 -17.90 13.02 -2.25
C PHE A 528 -17.59 13.42 -0.81
N TYR A 529 -17.05 12.49 -0.03
CA TYR A 529 -16.51 12.83 1.28
C TYR A 529 -15.15 13.54 1.17
N TYR A 530 -14.81 14.37 2.16
CA TYR A 530 -13.49 14.99 2.27
C TYR A 530 -12.41 13.96 2.61
N GLN A 531 -11.15 14.26 2.31
CA GLN A 531 -10.04 13.36 2.63
C GLN A 531 -9.57 13.49 4.09
N ASN A 532 -9.16 12.36 4.66
CA ASN A 532 -8.38 12.30 5.89
C ASN A 532 -7.06 13.08 5.76
N GLY A 533 -6.63 13.75 6.83
CA GLY A 533 -5.37 14.50 6.91
C GLY A 533 -5.37 15.82 6.13
N SER A 534 -6.52 16.28 5.65
CA SER A 534 -6.65 17.53 4.90
C SER A 534 -6.32 18.74 5.78
N THR A 535 -5.67 19.76 5.22
CA THR A 535 -5.45 21.05 5.90
C THR A 535 -5.49 22.18 4.89
N CYS A 536 -6.48 23.05 5.06
CA CYS A 536 -6.92 24.02 4.05
C CYS A 536 -7.24 25.37 4.68
N MET A 537 -6.92 26.45 3.98
CA MET A 537 -7.11 27.82 4.45
C MET A 537 -7.67 28.73 3.35
N TRP A 538 -8.60 29.61 3.70
CA TRP A 538 -9.16 30.61 2.79
C TRP A 538 -9.02 32.00 3.42
N ASN A 539 -8.16 32.83 2.81
CA ASN A 539 -7.97 34.22 3.18
C ASN A 539 -8.92 35.10 2.37
N ILE A 540 -10.05 35.46 2.96
CA ILE A 540 -11.12 36.25 2.33
C ILE A 540 -10.85 37.73 2.63
N GLN A 541 -10.35 38.46 1.63
CA GLN A 541 -10.00 39.88 1.75
C GLN A 541 -10.45 40.68 0.51
N PRO A 542 -11.74 41.00 0.38
CA PRO A 542 -12.21 41.87 -0.70
C PRO A 542 -11.81 43.33 -0.42
N PRO A 543 -11.53 44.15 -1.46
CA PRO A 543 -11.01 45.49 -1.29
C PRO A 543 -12.06 46.49 -0.80
N GLY A 544 -11.69 47.34 0.17
CA GLY A 544 -12.51 48.48 0.61
C GLY A 544 -13.69 48.14 1.55
N VAL A 545 -13.75 46.92 2.05
CA VAL A 545 -14.84 46.40 2.89
C VAL A 545 -14.66 46.79 4.36
N SER A 546 -15.75 47.20 5.03
CA SER A 546 -15.77 47.45 6.48
C SER A 546 -16.36 46.29 7.30
N GLN A 547 -17.17 45.42 6.68
CA GLN A 547 -17.78 44.27 7.34
C GLN A 547 -18.00 43.16 6.31
N LEU A 548 -17.71 41.92 6.69
CA LEU A 548 -17.88 40.72 5.87
C LEU A 548 -18.76 39.73 6.64
N THR A 549 -19.70 39.07 5.97
CA THR A 549 -20.57 38.04 6.57
C THR A 549 -20.48 36.73 5.80
N LEU A 550 -20.39 35.61 6.50
CA LEU A 550 -20.30 34.24 5.97
C LEU A 550 -21.46 33.41 6.51
N ASN A 551 -22.03 32.56 5.65
CA ASN A 551 -23.04 31.56 5.99
C ASN A 551 -22.61 30.20 5.43
N PHE A 552 -22.94 29.11 6.13
CA PHE A 552 -22.87 27.76 5.54
C PHE A 552 -24.15 27.46 4.77
N LEU A 553 -24.01 26.73 3.66
CA LEU A 553 -25.11 26.19 2.85
C LEU A 553 -25.37 24.71 3.24
N ASP A 554 -24.32 24.01 3.61
CA ASP A 554 -24.29 22.66 4.16
C ASP A 554 -23.09 22.53 5.13
N PHE A 555 -23.15 21.58 6.07
CA PHE A 555 -22.03 21.29 6.98
C PHE A 555 -22.16 19.89 7.62
N ASP A 556 -21.22 19.00 7.32
CA ASP A 556 -21.10 17.69 7.92
C ASP A 556 -19.63 17.22 8.05
N THR A 557 -19.12 17.17 9.27
CA THR A 557 -17.76 16.67 9.60
C THR A 557 -17.75 15.70 10.78
N GLU A 558 -16.63 15.03 11.05
CA GLU A 558 -16.44 14.28 12.30
C GLU A 558 -16.50 15.23 13.52
N ALA A 559 -17.36 14.89 14.48
CA ALA A 559 -17.62 15.72 15.66
C ALA A 559 -16.39 15.80 16.57
N ASP A 560 -16.06 17.01 17.05
CA ASP A 560 -14.93 17.31 17.97
C ASP A 560 -13.53 16.97 17.42
N LYS A 561 -13.42 16.71 16.12
CA LYS A 561 -12.25 16.12 15.48
C LYS A 561 -11.85 16.84 14.21
N ASP A 562 -12.81 16.99 13.30
CA ASP A 562 -12.61 17.61 12.00
C ASP A 562 -13.28 18.98 12.01
N ILE A 563 -12.44 20.02 12.03
CA ILE A 563 -12.81 21.31 12.60
C ILE A 563 -12.63 22.43 11.57
N VAL A 564 -13.71 23.17 11.34
CA VAL A 564 -13.68 24.46 10.65
C VAL A 564 -13.56 25.58 11.69
N LYS A 565 -12.53 26.41 11.58
CA LYS A 565 -12.34 27.62 12.41
C LYS A 565 -12.40 28.86 11.55
N ILE A 566 -13.07 29.89 12.05
CA ILE A 566 -13.23 31.17 11.37
C ILE A 566 -12.63 32.25 12.24
N TYR A 567 -11.68 32.99 11.70
CA TYR A 567 -11.00 34.11 12.34
C TYR A 567 -11.30 35.41 11.61
N ASP A 568 -11.35 36.52 12.34
CA ASP A 568 -11.20 37.84 11.76
C ASP A 568 -9.72 38.05 11.40
N ALA A 569 -9.41 38.18 10.11
CA ALA A 569 -8.03 38.28 9.63
C ALA A 569 -7.42 39.69 9.81
N GLY A 570 -8.21 40.68 10.21
CA GLY A 570 -7.74 42.02 10.57
C GLY A 570 -7.32 42.16 12.03
N SER A 571 -7.96 41.43 12.95
CA SER A 571 -7.66 41.44 14.38
C SER A 571 -7.02 40.14 14.92
N SER A 572 -6.93 39.10 14.09
CA SER A 572 -6.54 37.73 14.46
C SER A 572 -7.43 37.08 15.53
N GLN A 573 -8.65 37.58 15.72
CA GLN A 573 -9.61 37.05 16.69
C GLN A 573 -10.33 35.82 16.14
N LEU A 574 -10.39 34.73 16.89
CA LEU A 574 -11.28 33.59 16.59
C LEU A 574 -12.75 34.04 16.74
N LEU A 575 -13.53 33.93 15.66
CA LEU A 575 -14.95 34.28 15.61
C LEU A 575 -15.83 33.05 15.90
N ALA A 576 -15.50 31.89 15.33
CA ALA A 576 -16.27 30.66 15.49
C ALA A 576 -15.43 29.39 15.24
N THR A 577 -15.92 28.28 15.78
CA THR A 577 -15.40 26.92 15.60
C THR A 577 -16.59 25.99 15.39
N TYR A 578 -16.56 25.16 14.35
CA TYR A 578 -17.62 24.21 13.99
C TYR A 578 -17.04 22.84 13.68
N SER A 579 -17.80 21.79 14.04
CA SER A 579 -17.52 20.38 13.76
C SER A 579 -18.80 19.57 13.98
N GLY A 580 -18.95 18.42 13.31
CA GLY A 580 -20.14 17.57 13.43
C GLY A 580 -21.15 17.76 12.29
N THR A 581 -22.29 17.08 12.38
CA THR A 581 -23.37 17.09 11.38
C THR A 581 -24.42 18.15 11.70
N TYR A 582 -24.78 18.99 10.72
CA TYR A 582 -25.87 19.96 10.84
C TYR A 582 -26.96 19.72 9.79
N GLU A 583 -28.13 19.29 10.25
CA GLU A 583 -29.30 19.05 9.40
C GLU A 583 -29.75 20.28 8.60
N PRO A 584 -30.27 20.12 7.37
CA PRO A 584 -30.86 21.20 6.58
C PRO A 584 -31.91 22.01 7.38
N GLY A 585 -31.61 23.30 7.58
CA GLY A 585 -32.44 24.21 8.38
C GLY A 585 -32.07 24.32 9.87
N ASN A 586 -31.02 23.64 10.33
CA ASN A 586 -30.37 23.84 11.64
C ASN A 586 -28.87 24.19 11.49
N LEU A 587 -28.47 24.72 10.34
CA LEU A 587 -27.11 25.17 10.05
C LEU A 587 -26.66 26.31 10.99
N PRO A 588 -25.34 26.51 11.18
CA PRO A 588 -24.80 27.65 11.92
C PRO A 588 -25.30 28.99 11.37
N GLY A 589 -25.64 29.92 12.28
CA GLY A 589 -26.05 31.27 11.92
C GLY A 589 -24.91 32.12 11.34
N PRO A 590 -25.23 33.27 10.70
CA PRO A 590 -24.26 34.14 10.03
C PRO A 590 -23.09 34.56 10.93
N ILE A 591 -21.87 34.26 10.49
CA ILE A 591 -20.63 34.71 11.12
C ILE A 591 -20.23 36.05 10.49
N THR A 592 -19.82 37.03 11.30
CA THR A 592 -19.50 38.38 10.80
C THR A 592 -18.13 38.84 11.30
N SER A 593 -17.30 39.31 10.37
CA SER A 593 -16.00 39.94 10.63
C SER A 593 -16.17 41.46 10.72
N PRO A 594 -15.83 42.09 11.86
CA PRO A 594 -15.81 43.55 12.01
C PRO A 594 -14.68 44.27 11.27
N SER A 595 -13.66 43.56 10.76
CA SER A 595 -12.58 44.16 9.95
C SER A 595 -12.80 44.10 8.44
N GLY A 596 -13.85 43.39 7.99
CA GLY A 596 -14.08 43.12 6.57
C GLY A 596 -13.16 42.03 5.99
N LYS A 597 -12.45 41.27 6.83
CA LYS A 597 -11.50 40.23 6.41
C LYS A 597 -11.66 38.97 7.25
N MET A 598 -11.74 37.80 6.60
CA MET A 598 -11.82 36.51 7.28
C MET A 598 -10.67 35.59 6.89
N MET A 599 -10.24 34.77 7.83
CA MET A 599 -9.45 33.57 7.57
C MET A 599 -10.29 32.37 8.01
N VAL A 600 -10.66 31.51 7.06
CA VAL A 600 -11.31 30.23 7.35
C VAL A 600 -10.25 29.14 7.27
N THR A 601 -10.24 28.20 8.21
CA THR A 601 -9.32 27.06 8.20
C THR A 601 -10.09 25.77 8.44
N PHE A 602 -9.87 24.75 7.63
CA PHE A 602 -10.39 23.40 7.83
C PHE A 602 -9.21 22.44 8.03
N ALA A 603 -9.34 21.53 8.99
CA ALA A 603 -8.39 20.45 9.21
C ALA A 603 -9.14 19.18 9.64
N SER A 604 -8.80 18.05 9.00
CA SER A 604 -9.30 16.72 9.35
C SER A 604 -8.21 15.83 9.94
N ASN A 605 -8.61 14.79 10.68
CA ASN A 605 -7.72 13.78 11.22
C ASN A 605 -7.57 12.58 10.23
N ASN A 606 -7.06 11.43 10.69
CA ASN A 606 -6.80 10.26 9.86
C ASN A 606 -7.93 9.19 9.84
N THR A 607 -9.13 9.50 10.30
CA THR A 607 -10.26 8.57 10.52
C THR A 607 -11.62 9.26 10.32
N ILE A 608 -12.60 8.55 9.74
CA ILE A 608 -14.00 8.99 9.55
C ILE A 608 -14.13 10.26 8.71
N THR A 609 -14.36 10.06 7.41
CA THR A 609 -14.68 11.13 6.46
C THR A 609 -16.20 11.32 6.31
N LYS A 610 -16.63 12.50 5.86
CA LYS A 610 -18.04 12.86 5.62
C LYS A 610 -18.19 13.88 4.49
N GLN A 611 -19.42 14.31 4.21
CA GLN A 611 -19.77 15.16 3.06
C GLN A 611 -19.03 16.50 2.96
N GLY A 612 -18.51 17.05 4.06
CA GLY A 612 -17.76 18.32 4.04
C GLY A 612 -18.67 19.52 4.28
N TRP A 613 -18.35 20.66 3.66
CA TRP A 613 -19.09 21.90 3.89
C TRP A 613 -18.92 22.90 2.75
N THR A 614 -20.02 23.55 2.38
CA THR A 614 -20.05 24.69 1.47
C THR A 614 -20.42 25.96 2.23
N ALA A 615 -19.68 27.05 1.99
CA ALA A 615 -19.91 28.35 2.57
C ALA A 615 -20.05 29.44 1.48
N TYR A 616 -20.94 30.39 1.73
CA TYR A 616 -21.11 31.60 0.93
C TYR A 616 -20.79 32.82 1.79
N TYR A 617 -19.98 33.73 1.25
CA TYR A 617 -19.69 35.01 1.90
C TYR A 617 -20.20 36.20 1.08
N SER A 618 -20.51 37.31 1.76
CA SER A 618 -20.86 38.57 1.12
C SER A 618 -20.48 39.80 1.93
N THR A 619 -20.21 40.90 1.22
CA THR A 619 -19.99 42.23 1.81
C THR A 619 -21.28 43.04 1.95
N GLU A 620 -22.37 42.61 1.30
CA GLU A 620 -23.70 43.21 1.40
C GLU A 620 -24.49 42.64 2.59
N VAL A 621 -24.40 43.31 3.75
CA VAL A 621 -25.52 43.32 4.71
C VAL A 621 -26.56 44.33 4.22
N GLY A 622 -27.83 43.91 4.15
CA GLY A 622 -28.90 44.67 3.50
C GLY A 622 -29.01 46.13 3.93
N ILE A 623 -29.33 47.02 2.98
CA ILE A 623 -29.39 48.47 3.18
C ILE A 623 -30.54 48.82 4.15
N GLY A 624 -30.25 48.88 5.45
CA GLY A 624 -31.26 49.13 6.48
C GLY A 624 -30.79 49.35 7.92
N ASN A 625 -29.51 49.12 8.25
CA ASN A 625 -29.02 49.33 9.62
C ASN A 625 -28.70 50.81 9.91
N SER A 626 -29.70 51.55 10.37
CA SER A 626 -29.47 52.81 11.11
C SER A 626 -28.86 52.48 12.47
N PRO A 627 -27.64 52.94 12.81
CA PRO A 627 -27.02 52.65 14.10
C PRO A 627 -27.79 53.32 15.22
N GLY A 628 -28.54 52.53 16.00
CA GLY A 628 -29.43 53.01 17.07
C GLY A 628 -30.78 52.29 17.18
N SER A 629 -31.14 51.42 16.22
CA SER A 629 -32.30 50.53 16.36
C SER A 629 -31.95 49.23 17.08
N THR A 630 -32.82 48.76 17.96
CA THR A 630 -32.76 47.41 18.57
C THR A 630 -33.56 46.36 17.77
N ASP A 631 -34.34 46.80 16.78
CA ASP A 631 -35.08 45.90 15.87
C ASP A 631 -34.10 45.04 15.05
N LYS A 632 -34.29 43.72 15.05
CA LYS A 632 -33.48 42.77 14.26
C LYS A 632 -34.36 41.97 13.31
N VAL A 633 -33.98 41.97 12.04
CA VAL A 633 -34.54 41.10 10.99
C VAL A 633 -33.38 40.24 10.46
N GLN A 634 -33.56 38.92 10.44
CA GLN A 634 -32.62 37.99 9.81
C GLN A 634 -33.38 37.11 8.83
N ILE A 635 -32.83 36.91 7.63
CA ILE A 635 -33.46 36.16 6.54
C ILE A 635 -32.43 35.16 6.00
N TYR A 636 -32.72 33.87 6.10
CA TYR A 636 -31.80 32.76 5.77
C TYR A 636 -32.57 31.45 5.45
N PRO A 637 -32.00 30.51 4.68
CA PRO A 637 -30.75 30.62 3.95
C PRO A 637 -30.85 31.60 2.77
N ASN A 638 -29.70 32.03 2.26
CA ASN A 638 -29.58 32.83 1.05
C ASN A 638 -28.21 32.52 0.39
N PRO A 639 -28.14 31.82 -0.75
CA PRO A 639 -29.24 31.34 -1.60
C PRO A 639 -30.26 30.43 -0.90
N VAL A 640 -31.45 30.33 -1.47
CA VAL A 640 -32.55 29.51 -0.95
C VAL A 640 -33.02 28.51 -2.02
N GLU A 641 -33.19 27.26 -1.62
CA GLU A 641 -34.01 26.28 -2.33
C GLU A 641 -35.49 26.59 -2.05
N ASP A 642 -36.20 25.76 -1.29
CA ASP A 642 -37.66 25.83 -1.19
C ASP A 642 -38.18 26.54 0.05
N LEU A 643 -37.41 26.61 1.15
CA LEU A 643 -37.87 27.18 2.42
C LEU A 643 -36.95 28.30 2.90
N ILE A 644 -37.48 29.53 2.99
CA ILE A 644 -36.80 30.64 3.62
C ILE A 644 -37.34 30.89 5.03
N THR A 645 -36.44 31.21 5.95
CA THR A 645 -36.75 31.55 7.35
C THR A 645 -36.52 33.03 7.59
N ILE A 646 -37.50 33.69 8.20
CA ILE A 646 -37.44 35.08 8.64
C ILE A 646 -37.54 35.10 10.17
N ASN A 647 -36.49 35.54 10.85
CA ASN A 647 -36.53 35.88 12.27
C ASN A 647 -36.83 37.38 12.41
N LEU A 648 -37.90 37.70 13.14
CA LEU A 648 -38.33 39.05 13.44
C LEU A 648 -38.23 39.31 14.95
N SER A 649 -37.48 40.33 15.36
CA SER A 649 -37.38 40.79 16.75
C SER A 649 -37.66 42.28 16.81
N PHE A 650 -38.78 42.66 17.43
CA PHE A 650 -39.21 44.06 17.58
C PHE A 650 -39.58 44.37 19.04
N ASP A 651 -38.97 45.40 19.61
CA ASP A 651 -39.12 45.77 21.02
C ASP A 651 -40.44 46.49 21.35
N LYS A 652 -41.17 46.94 20.33
CA LYS A 652 -42.42 47.70 20.48
C LYS A 652 -43.52 47.10 19.62
N THR A 653 -44.73 47.12 20.15
CA THR A 653 -45.94 46.72 19.45
C THR A 653 -46.17 47.62 18.23
N GLN A 654 -46.06 47.07 17.03
CA GLN A 654 -46.26 47.79 15.77
C GLN A 654 -46.92 46.90 14.72
N THR A 655 -47.41 47.52 13.65
CA THR A 655 -47.84 46.81 12.43
C THR A 655 -46.62 46.45 11.57
N ILE A 656 -46.56 45.24 11.04
CA ILE A 656 -45.48 44.77 10.15
C ILE A 656 -46.09 44.15 8.89
N GLU A 657 -45.50 44.44 7.73
CA GLU A 657 -45.83 43.83 6.44
C GLU A 657 -44.58 43.20 5.82
N THR A 658 -44.64 41.90 5.52
CA THR A 658 -43.59 41.13 4.83
C THR A 658 -44.02 40.89 3.39
N ILE A 659 -43.21 41.32 2.44
CA ILE A 659 -43.47 41.25 0.99
C ILE A 659 -42.29 40.55 0.32
N ILE A 660 -42.55 39.61 -0.59
CA ILE A 660 -41.54 39.05 -1.49
C ILE A 660 -41.90 39.45 -2.92
N SER A 661 -40.96 40.06 -3.64
CA SER A 661 -41.17 40.56 -5.01
C SER A 661 -39.98 40.31 -5.94
N ASP A 662 -40.20 40.27 -7.25
CA ASP A 662 -39.11 40.22 -8.24
C ASP A 662 -38.48 41.61 -8.52
N LEU A 663 -37.50 41.63 -9.43
CA LEU A 663 -36.85 42.85 -9.96
C LEU A 663 -37.81 43.84 -10.66
N LYS A 664 -39.04 43.42 -11.02
CA LYS A 664 -40.07 44.28 -11.63
C LYS A 664 -41.09 44.79 -10.60
N GLY A 665 -40.97 44.39 -9.33
CA GLY A 665 -41.93 44.70 -8.28
C GLY A 665 -43.20 43.84 -8.33
N GLN A 666 -43.23 42.75 -9.10
CA GLN A 666 -44.32 41.77 -9.00
C GLN A 666 -44.24 41.08 -7.64
N ILE A 667 -45.32 41.15 -6.86
CA ILE A 667 -45.41 40.55 -5.53
C ILE A 667 -45.84 39.08 -5.66
N PHE A 668 -45.11 38.18 -5.00
CA PHE A 668 -45.37 36.74 -4.94
C PHE A 668 -45.87 36.31 -3.56
N PHE A 669 -45.43 36.99 -2.50
CA PHE A 669 -45.89 36.78 -1.13
C PHE A 669 -46.13 38.13 -0.47
N SER A 670 -47.22 38.25 0.31
CA SER A 670 -47.51 39.44 1.11
C SER A 670 -48.30 39.02 2.35
N GLU A 671 -47.79 39.33 3.53
CA GLU A 671 -48.46 39.04 4.80
C GLU A 671 -48.30 40.21 5.78
N LYS A 672 -49.39 40.54 6.48
CA LYS A 672 -49.45 41.68 7.39
C LYS A 672 -49.86 41.23 8.79
N PHE A 673 -49.10 41.67 9.79
CA PHE A 673 -49.32 41.41 11.21
C PHE A 673 -49.69 42.72 11.92
N GLU A 674 -50.82 42.71 12.63
CA GLU A 674 -51.26 43.85 13.45
C GLU A 674 -50.95 43.57 14.93
N ASN A 675 -50.48 44.59 15.66
CA ASN A 675 -50.06 44.50 17.07
C ASN A 675 -48.91 43.50 17.35
N TYR A 676 -47.89 43.45 16.49
CA TYR A 676 -46.74 42.56 16.67
C TYR A 676 -45.69 43.15 17.64
N SER A 677 -45.22 42.35 18.60
CA SER A 677 -44.02 42.63 19.40
C SER A 677 -43.37 41.33 19.91
N GLY A 678 -42.04 41.33 20.09
CA GLY A 678 -41.27 40.17 20.54
C GLY A 678 -40.55 39.44 19.41
N TYR A 679 -40.12 38.20 19.69
CA TYR A 679 -39.40 37.32 18.77
C TYR A 679 -40.34 36.32 18.10
N GLN A 680 -40.27 36.21 16.77
CA GLN A 680 -40.91 35.15 16.00
C GLN A 680 -39.96 34.66 14.90
N ASN A 681 -39.93 33.34 14.72
CA ASN A 681 -39.38 32.68 13.55
C ASN A 681 -40.54 32.31 12.62
N LYS A 682 -40.46 32.66 11.34
CA LYS A 682 -41.43 32.25 10.33
C LYS A 682 -40.75 31.64 9.12
N LYS A 683 -41.19 30.44 8.74
CA LYS A 683 -40.82 29.78 7.49
C LYS A 683 -41.82 30.16 6.39
N ILE A 684 -41.32 30.45 5.20
CA ILE A 684 -42.10 30.73 3.99
C ILE A 684 -41.65 29.76 2.91
N ASP A 685 -42.62 29.12 2.27
CA ASP A 685 -42.41 28.22 1.13
C ASP A 685 -42.30 29.05 -0.16
N LEU A 686 -41.24 28.77 -0.92
CA LEU A 686 -40.85 29.40 -2.18
C LEU A 686 -40.70 28.37 -3.31
N SER A 687 -41.16 27.13 -3.13
CA SER A 687 -41.08 26.06 -4.14
C SER A 687 -41.76 26.43 -5.48
N ASP A 688 -42.83 27.22 -5.44
CA ASP A 688 -43.51 27.76 -6.63
C ASP A 688 -42.70 28.86 -7.38
N LEU A 689 -41.60 29.36 -6.80
CA LEU A 689 -40.74 30.37 -7.44
C LEU A 689 -39.67 29.73 -8.33
N ARG A 690 -39.56 30.26 -9.55
CA ARG A 690 -38.49 29.89 -10.49
C ARG A 690 -37.13 30.37 -9.99
N GLN A 691 -36.06 29.73 -10.45
CA GLN A 691 -34.70 30.20 -10.26
C GLN A 691 -34.57 31.69 -10.63
N GLY A 692 -33.97 32.49 -9.75
CA GLY A 692 -33.84 33.93 -9.99
C GLY A 692 -33.59 34.79 -8.75
N VAL A 693 -33.55 36.10 -8.97
CA VAL A 693 -33.34 37.10 -7.93
C VAL A 693 -34.67 37.70 -7.50
N TYR A 694 -34.97 37.63 -6.21
CA TYR A 694 -36.12 38.25 -5.57
C TYR A 694 -35.66 39.16 -4.43
N PHE A 695 -36.57 39.98 -3.90
CA PHE A 695 -36.36 40.84 -2.76
C PHE A 695 -37.39 40.53 -1.69
N ILE A 696 -36.93 40.26 -0.47
CA ILE A 696 -37.79 40.27 0.71
C ILE A 696 -37.72 41.67 1.33
N ARG A 697 -38.89 42.27 1.51
CA ARG A 697 -39.09 43.54 2.20
C ARG A 697 -39.89 43.28 3.48
N VAL A 698 -39.38 43.75 4.62
CA VAL A 698 -40.10 43.77 5.90
C VAL A 698 -40.29 45.22 6.31
N ALA A 699 -41.52 45.72 6.20
CA ALA A 699 -41.89 47.09 6.52
C ALA A 699 -42.63 47.15 7.86
N GLY A 700 -42.02 47.78 8.87
CA GLY A 700 -42.67 48.22 10.10
C GLY A 700 -43.06 49.70 10.05
N GLU A 701 -43.63 50.22 11.14
CA GLU A 701 -44.11 51.62 11.20
C GLU A 701 -42.98 52.67 11.13
N LYS A 702 -41.74 52.29 11.45
CA LYS A 702 -40.57 53.20 11.47
C LYS A 702 -39.30 52.62 10.83
N SER A 703 -39.30 51.34 10.48
CA SER A 703 -38.15 50.62 9.96
C SER A 703 -38.57 49.82 8.72
N ASN A 704 -37.73 49.80 7.69
CA ASN A 704 -38.01 49.13 6.43
C ASN A 704 -36.76 48.39 5.98
N TYR A 705 -36.77 47.07 6.10
CA TYR A 705 -35.66 46.19 5.76
C TYR A 705 -35.89 45.63 4.36
N ILE A 706 -34.87 45.66 3.51
CA ILE A 706 -34.91 45.03 2.18
C ILE A 706 -33.67 44.17 2.03
N GLN A 707 -33.86 42.89 1.70
CA GLN A 707 -32.79 41.94 1.45
C GLN A 707 -33.01 41.26 0.10
N LYS A 708 -31.97 41.24 -0.74
CA LYS A 708 -31.90 40.43 -1.96
C LYS A 708 -31.81 38.96 -1.57
N ILE A 709 -32.65 38.12 -2.16
CA ILE A 709 -32.59 36.67 -2.04
C ILE A 709 -32.38 36.03 -3.43
N ILE A 710 -31.67 34.90 -3.47
CA ILE A 710 -31.38 34.15 -4.69
C ILE A 710 -32.07 32.79 -4.58
N LYS A 711 -33.10 32.54 -5.40
CA LYS A 711 -33.75 31.23 -5.52
C LYS A 711 -32.93 30.35 -6.46
N ILE A 712 -32.51 29.19 -5.97
CA ILE A 712 -31.85 28.14 -6.74
C ILE A 712 -32.80 26.94 -6.97
N GLU A 713 -32.53 26.16 -8.01
CA GLU A 713 -33.14 24.83 -8.16
C GLU A 713 -32.50 23.85 -7.16
N LYS A 714 -33.18 22.72 -6.97
CA LYS A 714 -32.83 21.66 -6.03
C LYS A 714 -32.06 20.54 -6.73
#